data_AF-A0AAU7K0N9-F1
#
_entry.id   AF-A0AAU7K0N9-F1
#
_cell.length_a   1.000
_cell.length_b   1.000
_cell.length_c   1.000
_cell.angle_alpha   90.00
_cell.angle_beta   90.00
_cell.angle_gamma   90.00
#
_symmetry.space_group_name_H-M   'P 1'
#
loop_
_entity.id
_entity.type
_entity.pdbx_description
1 polymer ?
#
loop_
_entity_poly.entity_id
_entity_poly.type
_entity_poly.pdbx_seq_one_letter_code
_entity_poly.pdbx_strand_id
1 'polypeptide(L)'
;MDNHSLSNEQFLSGGGEMGALIRSMDWSDNPLGPVETWPQSLRTSVSLCLSSTFPILIAWGPETIQIYNDAYRPICGAMHPQSMGMNFRICWESALEVVGDKFTRGQQGEGTYITDQQMFLFRYGYLEEAFMTFSFAPIRDESGEVGGIFHPITETTDKMLNGRRTQVLRDLASVLARAKSIEDIGNLITEKQPDFVADLPFILFYNVADNGASASLISSAGTALAPALAVEEIMFGGNDQPWPLDKAANAPLVLDDLTVRFGDFTCQPYPETPTNAVILPVFISGKDKPFGYVVAGVSARRAIDEEYLGFYSLLANTFSSAVSNVYAYEQEQKRAEALAAIDRSKTAFFSNVSHEFRTPLTLMLGQLEDLQAKAIMADPEISEIVLSTHRNSMRLLKLVNNLLDFSRVEAGRVKAAFQPVDIVGVTTDLASSFRSIIEKADMELIVKADLQAFEVFLDIQMWEKIVLNLLSNAFKYTLEGKITVELIKEYTHVILKVSDTGVGIPEAELPHMFERFHRVENTIGRTHEGSGIGLSLVSELVGLHGGNIAVESVFGSGSTFTLRIPLGSSHLPAEQVHQKDYQVMMSGLRESFIQEASGLLGEGYNGAAYENQPIEAVHAHQPDAKVLIVDDNNDMRAYLKRLLESEFTVYTAVNGADALQQLSTFTPELILSDIMMPVMDGKGLLKKIREREEKHWIPLIFLSARAGEEARIDGLEAGADDYLVKPFSAQELLSKVRAQIKINRVRLYNERRMRDFVAVATHELKTPLTALFGYVQLIGKKSATINEPLITNAAERAGYQVTRMARLVDDFLDMSKLDEGMLYLNWEKFDLHTLVEEIVRDVQSTSPAHMLHFNAGEALQINGDREKIGQVITNLLVNAIKYAPEAPRVEIYITTKEEQVVINVRDYGVGIKKEDQPHVFKRFYRTESANKGFRGFGLGLYLCSEIVNRHGGIIGVESEPMVGSTFYFSLPLTC
;
A
#
# COMPACT_ATOMS: atom_id res chain seq x y z
N MET A 1 51.43 -76.89 55.87
CA MET A 1 50.19 -76.40 55.23
C MET A 1 49.73 -75.24 56.07
N ASP A 2 50.29 -74.07 55.78
CA ASP A 2 49.97 -72.82 56.50
C ASP A 2 48.73 -72.21 55.85
N ASN A 3 47.69 -72.06 56.66
CA ASN A 3 46.41 -71.46 56.29
C ASN A 3 46.60 -69.95 56.29
N HIS A 4 46.72 -69.35 55.10
CA HIS A 4 46.65 -67.90 54.94
C HIS A 4 45.32 -67.38 55.52
N SER A 5 45.42 -66.50 56.53
CA SER A 5 44.33 -65.63 56.93
C SER A 5 44.00 -64.69 55.75
N LEU A 6 42.97 -65.04 54.98
CA LEU A 6 42.38 -64.16 53.97
C LEU A 6 41.87 -62.89 54.66
N SER A 7 42.48 -61.75 54.36
CA SER A 7 42.13 -60.44 54.91
C SER A 7 40.69 -60.05 54.52
N ASN A 8 39.90 -59.55 55.48
CA ASN A 8 38.52 -59.08 55.31
C ASN A 8 38.32 -57.94 54.27
N GLU A 9 39.40 -57.40 53.69
CA GLU A 9 39.38 -56.33 52.68
C GLU A 9 39.18 -56.81 51.21
N GLN A 10 39.15 -58.12 50.93
CA GLN A 10 39.10 -58.60 49.53
C GLN A 10 37.81 -58.23 48.78
N PHE A 11 36.64 -58.14 49.43
CA PHE A 11 35.40 -57.77 48.72
C PHE A 11 35.34 -56.28 48.35
N LEU A 12 36.14 -55.46 49.04
CA LEU A 12 36.38 -54.06 48.71
C LEU A 12 37.62 -53.88 47.83
N SER A 13 38.27 -54.96 47.37
CA SER A 13 39.39 -54.84 46.43
C SER A 13 38.87 -54.39 45.06
N GLY A 14 39.20 -53.16 44.67
CA GLY A 14 38.60 -52.47 43.51
C GLY A 14 37.58 -51.41 43.92
N GLY A 15 36.61 -51.12 43.05
CA GLY A 15 35.48 -50.23 43.35
C GLY A 15 35.73 -48.72 43.24
N GLY A 16 36.81 -48.33 42.54
CA GLY A 16 37.07 -46.93 42.21
C GLY A 16 37.18 -45.97 43.41
N GLU A 17 36.64 -44.76 43.26
CA GLU A 17 36.67 -43.70 44.27
C GLU A 17 35.84 -44.07 45.50
N MET A 18 34.64 -44.63 45.31
CA MET A 18 33.73 -44.98 46.42
C MET A 18 34.24 -46.17 47.22
N GLY A 19 34.87 -47.15 46.58
CA GLY A 19 35.56 -48.22 47.28
C GLY A 19 36.70 -47.69 48.16
N ALA A 20 37.45 -46.69 47.69
CA ALA A 20 38.48 -46.03 48.48
C ALA A 20 37.89 -45.22 49.65
N LEU A 21 36.78 -44.51 49.41
CA LEU A 21 36.07 -43.77 50.44
C LEU A 21 35.58 -44.69 51.57
N ILE A 22 34.91 -45.81 51.22
CA ILE A 22 34.42 -46.79 52.20
C ILE A 22 35.56 -47.33 53.08
N ARG A 23 36.73 -47.62 52.49
CA ARG A 23 37.92 -48.09 53.25
C ARG A 23 38.51 -47.02 54.16
N SER A 24 38.35 -45.74 53.82
CA SER A 24 38.88 -44.62 54.60
C SER A 24 37.99 -44.18 55.77
N MET A 25 36.72 -44.60 55.77
CA MET A 25 35.75 -44.22 56.79
C MET A 25 35.83 -45.14 58.01
N ASP A 26 35.63 -44.57 59.21
CA ASP A 26 35.41 -45.36 60.43
C ASP A 26 33.94 -45.77 60.53
N TRP A 27 33.68 -47.07 60.38
CA TRP A 27 32.33 -47.64 60.44
C TRP A 27 31.95 -48.11 61.85
N SER A 28 32.84 -48.00 62.84
CA SER A 28 32.60 -48.50 64.19
C SER A 28 31.47 -47.76 64.90
N ASP A 29 31.35 -46.45 64.64
CA ASP A 29 30.29 -45.59 65.16
C ASP A 29 29.06 -45.52 64.23
N ASN A 30 29.08 -46.22 63.09
CA ASN A 30 27.97 -46.30 62.16
C ASN A 30 27.01 -47.44 62.52
N PRO A 31 25.69 -47.33 62.28
CA PRO A 31 24.73 -48.40 62.53
C PRO A 31 25.01 -49.73 61.81
N LEU A 32 25.82 -49.74 60.75
CA LEU A 32 26.30 -50.97 60.09
C LEU A 32 27.43 -51.68 60.85
N GLY A 33 28.09 -50.99 61.78
CA GLY A 33 29.25 -51.49 62.52
C GLY A 33 30.52 -51.66 61.65
N PRO A 34 31.63 -52.11 62.25
CA PRO A 34 32.89 -52.34 61.55
C PRO A 34 32.71 -53.26 60.34
N VAL A 35 33.41 -52.96 59.23
CA VAL A 35 33.28 -53.67 57.94
C VAL A 35 33.51 -55.18 58.07
N GLU A 36 34.36 -55.60 59.00
CA GLU A 36 34.66 -57.00 59.32
C GLU A 36 33.46 -57.76 59.90
N THR A 37 32.45 -57.05 60.38
CA THR A 37 31.22 -57.62 60.97
C THR A 37 30.03 -57.61 60.02
N TRP A 38 30.16 -56.98 58.84
CA TRP A 38 29.08 -56.93 57.87
C TRP A 38 28.67 -58.34 57.40
N PRO A 39 27.37 -58.62 57.23
CA PRO A 39 26.88 -59.91 56.76
C PRO A 39 27.33 -60.20 55.32
N GLN A 40 27.39 -61.48 54.95
CA GLN A 40 27.90 -61.90 53.64
C GLN A 40 27.01 -61.39 52.49
N SER A 41 25.70 -61.34 52.74
CA SER A 41 24.71 -60.72 51.86
C SER A 41 25.04 -59.25 51.54
N LEU A 42 25.30 -58.42 52.55
CA LEU A 42 25.74 -57.02 52.36
C LEU A 42 27.07 -56.93 51.62
N ARG A 43 28.09 -57.71 52.00
CA ARG A 43 29.41 -57.69 51.33
C ARG A 43 29.28 -58.01 49.84
N THR A 44 28.47 -59.00 49.49
CA THR A 44 28.23 -59.41 48.11
C THR A 44 27.52 -58.30 47.33
N SER A 45 26.48 -57.70 47.91
CA SER A 45 25.76 -56.59 47.29
C SER A 45 26.64 -55.37 47.09
N VAL A 46 27.44 -54.97 48.10
CA VAL A 46 28.38 -53.84 47.99
C VAL A 46 29.43 -54.10 46.92
N SER A 47 29.99 -55.31 46.87
CA SER A 47 30.94 -55.69 45.81
C SER A 47 30.32 -55.57 44.42
N LEU A 48 29.08 -56.04 44.24
CA LEU A 48 28.35 -55.91 42.98
C LEU A 48 28.10 -54.43 42.62
N CYS A 49 27.63 -53.63 43.59
CA CYS A 49 27.39 -52.18 43.43
C CYS A 49 28.66 -51.47 42.97
N LEU A 50 29.77 -51.64 43.69
CA LEU A 50 31.06 -51.00 43.38
C LEU A 50 31.66 -51.43 42.03
N SER A 51 31.35 -52.65 41.55
CA SER A 51 31.83 -53.16 40.26
C SER A 51 30.99 -52.72 39.05
N SER A 52 29.77 -52.23 39.30
CA SER A 52 28.83 -51.86 38.23
C SER A 52 29.14 -50.48 37.65
N THR A 53 28.91 -50.34 36.34
CA THR A 53 28.94 -49.03 35.65
C THR A 53 27.59 -48.30 35.71
N PHE A 54 26.52 -48.95 36.17
CA PHE A 54 25.24 -48.30 36.41
C PHE A 54 25.25 -47.57 37.76
N PRO A 55 24.64 -46.38 37.87
CA PRO A 55 24.46 -45.70 39.16
C PRO A 55 23.61 -46.58 40.09
N ILE A 56 24.22 -47.03 41.19
CA ILE A 56 23.56 -47.93 42.15
C ILE A 56 23.82 -47.42 43.57
N LEU A 57 22.75 -47.44 44.36
CA LEU A 57 22.77 -47.28 45.80
C LEU A 57 22.22 -48.54 46.47
N ILE A 58 22.79 -48.90 47.61
CA ILE A 58 22.30 -49.92 48.52
C ILE A 58 21.90 -49.23 49.81
N ALA A 59 20.66 -49.41 50.26
CA ALA A 59 20.22 -48.98 51.59
C ALA A 59 20.07 -50.22 52.48
N TRP A 60 20.89 -50.34 53.52
CA TRP A 60 20.99 -51.57 54.33
C TRP A 60 20.54 -51.38 55.78
N GLY A 61 19.92 -52.42 56.33
CA GLY A 61 19.50 -52.50 57.73
C GLY A 61 18.26 -51.68 58.08
N PRO A 62 17.82 -51.72 59.36
CA PRO A 62 16.63 -51.01 59.82
C PRO A 62 16.78 -49.49 59.73
N GLU A 63 18.01 -48.98 59.85
CA GLU A 63 18.33 -47.56 59.68
C GLU A 63 18.59 -47.17 58.23
N THR A 64 18.46 -48.09 57.26
CA THR A 64 18.54 -47.80 55.83
C THR A 64 19.82 -47.05 55.44
N ILE A 65 20.95 -47.48 55.99
CA ILE A 65 22.24 -46.84 55.78
C ILE A 65 22.68 -47.04 54.33
N GLN A 66 23.00 -45.94 53.66
CA GLN A 66 23.25 -45.96 52.22
C GLN A 66 24.73 -46.11 51.87
N ILE A 67 25.01 -46.96 50.88
CA ILE A 67 26.31 -47.18 50.25
C ILE A 67 26.10 -47.12 48.74
N TYR A 68 26.97 -46.44 48.00
CA TYR A 68 26.78 -46.26 46.55
C TYR A 68 28.10 -46.31 45.77
N ASN A 69 28.02 -46.46 44.45
CA ASN A 69 29.18 -46.53 43.57
C ASN A 69 29.53 -45.20 42.90
N ASP A 70 30.66 -45.17 42.19
CA ASP A 70 31.18 -43.98 41.50
C ASP A 70 30.16 -43.37 40.54
N ALA A 71 29.40 -44.21 39.81
CA ALA A 71 28.38 -43.76 38.88
C ALA A 71 27.18 -43.07 39.56
N TYR A 72 26.93 -43.35 40.85
CA TYR A 72 25.88 -42.70 41.64
C TYR A 72 26.33 -41.36 42.24
N ARG A 73 27.64 -41.13 42.39
CA ARG A 73 28.22 -39.90 42.96
C ARG A 73 27.63 -38.60 42.38
N PRO A 74 27.43 -38.44 41.06
CA PRO A 74 26.82 -37.22 40.51
C PRO A 74 25.39 -36.95 41.02
N ILE A 75 24.62 -37.99 41.33
CA ILE A 75 23.26 -37.86 41.86
C ILE A 75 23.29 -37.26 43.27
N CYS A 76 24.28 -37.63 44.08
CA CYS A 76 24.52 -37.04 45.40
C CYS A 76 24.91 -35.55 45.34
N GLY A 77 25.54 -35.09 44.27
CA GLY A 77 26.04 -33.72 44.14
C GLY A 77 26.81 -33.26 45.38
N ALA A 78 26.42 -32.12 45.95
CA ALA A 78 27.04 -31.51 47.13
C ALA A 78 26.88 -32.31 48.44
N MET A 79 25.99 -33.31 48.48
CA MET A 79 25.85 -34.19 49.66
C MET A 79 26.98 -35.22 49.75
N HIS A 80 27.76 -35.42 48.68
CA HIS A 80 28.94 -36.26 48.70
C HIS A 80 30.15 -35.48 49.28
N PRO A 81 30.97 -36.07 50.17
CA PRO A 81 30.96 -37.49 50.58
C PRO A 81 30.09 -37.81 51.80
N GLN A 82 29.51 -36.83 52.49
CA GLN A 82 28.78 -37.02 53.76
C GLN A 82 27.58 -37.97 53.65
N SER A 83 27.01 -38.09 52.45
CA SER A 83 25.92 -39.03 52.16
C SER A 83 26.36 -40.50 52.25
N MET A 84 27.65 -40.83 52.10
CA MET A 84 28.14 -42.19 52.27
C MET A 84 27.98 -42.61 53.74
N GLY A 85 27.27 -43.72 54.00
CA GLY A 85 27.00 -44.17 55.37
C GLY A 85 25.90 -43.38 56.10
N MET A 86 25.19 -42.49 55.42
CA MET A 86 24.04 -41.74 55.97
C MET A 86 22.73 -42.54 55.85
N ASN A 87 21.75 -42.26 56.70
CA ASN A 87 20.39 -42.80 56.55
C ASN A 87 19.75 -42.29 55.24
N PHE A 88 19.27 -43.21 54.40
CA PHE A 88 18.66 -42.89 53.10
C PHE A 88 17.52 -41.88 53.19
N ARG A 89 16.62 -42.04 54.16
CA ARG A 89 15.45 -41.15 54.31
C ARG A 89 15.84 -39.74 54.74
N ILE A 90 16.89 -39.60 55.54
CA ILE A 90 17.42 -38.29 55.94
C ILE A 90 18.16 -37.65 54.76
N CYS A 91 18.99 -38.41 54.04
CA CYS A 91 19.74 -37.87 52.90
C CYS A 91 18.82 -37.38 51.77
N TRP A 92 17.70 -38.06 51.53
CA TRP A 92 16.79 -37.80 50.41
C TRP A 92 15.44 -37.24 50.85
N GLU A 93 15.41 -36.49 51.95
CA GLU A 93 14.19 -35.90 52.52
C GLU A 93 13.37 -35.14 51.47
N SER A 94 14.02 -34.35 50.61
CA SER A 94 13.36 -33.57 49.56
C SER A 94 12.64 -34.41 48.49
N ALA A 95 13.04 -35.68 48.32
CA ALA A 95 12.44 -36.60 47.36
C ALA A 95 11.42 -37.56 48.00
N LEU A 96 11.32 -37.61 49.34
CA LEU A 96 10.52 -38.60 50.06
C LEU A 96 9.03 -38.55 49.71
N GLU A 97 8.49 -37.37 49.40
CA GLU A 97 7.09 -37.24 48.96
C GLU A 97 6.79 -38.12 47.74
N VAL A 98 7.77 -38.27 46.85
CA VAL A 98 7.63 -39.04 45.61
C VAL A 98 8.12 -40.49 45.76
N VAL A 99 9.20 -40.70 46.52
CA VAL A 99 9.89 -42.01 46.58
C VAL A 99 9.61 -42.82 47.83
N GLY A 100 9.05 -42.21 48.89
CA GLY A 100 8.93 -42.80 50.23
C GLY A 100 8.06 -44.05 50.29
N ASP A 101 6.88 -44.03 49.68
CA ASP A 101 5.97 -45.19 49.63
C ASP A 101 6.57 -46.35 48.83
N LYS A 102 7.21 -46.03 47.70
CA LYS A 102 7.85 -47.01 46.80
C LYS A 102 9.03 -47.69 47.50
N PHE A 103 9.84 -46.91 48.24
CA PHE A 103 10.94 -47.44 49.04
C PHE A 103 10.42 -48.36 50.15
N THR A 104 9.33 -47.96 50.83
CA THR A 104 8.70 -48.75 51.91
C THR A 104 8.17 -50.09 51.39
N ARG A 105 7.55 -50.13 50.20
CA ARG A 105 7.14 -51.40 49.54
C ARG A 105 8.32 -52.30 49.23
N GLY A 106 9.44 -51.72 48.80
CA GLY A 106 10.72 -52.43 48.66
C GLY A 106 11.14 -53.11 49.97
N GLN A 107 11.06 -52.40 51.10
CA GLN A 107 11.40 -52.96 52.42
C GLN A 107 10.46 -54.09 52.85
N GLN A 108 9.21 -54.08 52.38
CA GLN A 108 8.22 -55.14 52.61
C GLN A 108 8.39 -56.34 51.66
N GLY A 109 9.42 -56.34 50.80
CA GLY A 109 9.74 -57.44 49.89
C GLY A 109 9.10 -57.33 48.51
N GLU A 110 8.50 -56.19 48.16
CA GLU A 110 7.90 -55.96 46.85
C GLU A 110 8.79 -55.06 45.98
N GLY A 111 9.31 -55.60 44.88
CA GLY A 111 10.11 -54.83 43.93
C GLY A 111 9.27 -53.78 43.18
N THR A 112 9.83 -52.59 42.97
CA THR A 112 9.18 -51.51 42.19
C THR A 112 10.08 -51.03 41.06
N TYR A 113 9.51 -50.66 39.91
CA TYR A 113 10.21 -50.04 38.79
C TYR A 113 9.40 -48.82 38.31
N ILE A 114 10.06 -47.68 38.21
CA ILE A 114 9.43 -46.38 37.89
C ILE A 114 10.26 -45.71 36.81
N THR A 115 9.57 -45.13 35.83
CA THR A 115 10.18 -44.49 34.65
C THR A 115 9.89 -43.00 34.64
N ASP A 116 10.90 -42.21 34.31
CA ASP A 116 10.83 -40.75 34.07
C ASP A 116 10.07 -40.00 35.19
N GLN A 117 10.28 -40.39 36.44
CA GLN A 117 9.59 -39.82 37.59
C GLN A 117 10.19 -38.45 37.91
N GLN A 118 9.36 -37.41 37.83
CA GLN A 118 9.69 -36.09 38.34
C GLN A 118 9.86 -36.14 39.86
N MET A 119 10.94 -35.56 40.37
CA MET A 119 11.23 -35.37 41.78
C MET A 119 12.12 -34.15 42.00
N PHE A 120 12.24 -33.71 43.25
CA PHE A 120 13.02 -32.54 43.61
C PHE A 120 14.21 -32.92 44.50
N LEU A 121 15.42 -32.58 44.05
CA LEU A 121 16.67 -32.98 44.71
C LEU A 121 17.46 -31.76 45.17
N PHE A 122 17.78 -31.70 46.47
CA PHE A 122 18.67 -30.68 47.00
C PHE A 122 20.13 -31.13 46.88
N ARG A 123 20.80 -30.78 45.77
CA ARG A 123 22.17 -31.27 45.48
C ARG A 123 23.17 -30.21 45.01
N TYR A 124 22.74 -28.98 44.69
CA TYR A 124 23.62 -27.90 44.23
C TYR A 124 23.40 -26.58 44.97
N GLY A 125 22.97 -26.64 46.23
CA GLY A 125 22.64 -25.44 47.03
C GLY A 125 21.26 -24.85 46.71
N TYR A 126 20.54 -25.45 45.78
CA TYR A 126 19.12 -25.19 45.51
C TYR A 126 18.40 -26.53 45.31
N LEU A 127 17.07 -26.49 45.40
CA LEU A 127 16.23 -27.64 45.16
C LEU A 127 15.95 -27.73 43.65
N GLU A 128 16.49 -28.76 43.02
CA GLU A 128 16.50 -28.95 41.56
C GLU A 128 15.36 -29.88 41.10
N GLU A 129 14.70 -29.53 40.00
CA GLU A 129 13.80 -30.43 39.28
C GLU A 129 14.62 -31.49 38.51
N ALA A 130 14.42 -32.76 38.83
CA ALA A 130 15.06 -33.87 38.15
C ALA A 130 14.06 -34.96 37.76
N PHE A 131 14.36 -35.68 36.68
CA PHE A 131 13.60 -36.84 36.23
C PHE A 131 14.45 -38.09 36.36
N MET A 132 13.93 -39.09 37.06
CA MET A 132 14.68 -40.29 37.38
C MET A 132 13.90 -41.54 36.98
N THR A 133 14.59 -42.48 36.36
CA THR A 133 14.12 -43.85 36.15
C THR A 133 14.85 -44.76 37.13
N PHE A 134 14.13 -45.45 38.00
CA PHE A 134 14.74 -46.22 39.09
C PHE A 134 13.92 -47.42 39.52
N SER A 135 14.58 -48.31 40.25
CA SER A 135 13.96 -49.46 40.90
C SER A 135 14.32 -49.54 42.37
N PHE A 136 13.41 -50.05 43.20
CA PHE A 136 13.74 -50.53 44.54
C PHE A 136 13.54 -52.04 44.56
N ALA A 137 14.64 -52.80 44.63
CA ALA A 137 14.62 -54.26 44.68
C ALA A 137 15.06 -54.76 46.06
N PRO A 138 14.29 -55.62 46.74
CA PRO A 138 14.69 -56.15 48.05
C PRO A 138 15.89 -57.09 47.93
N ILE A 139 16.88 -56.88 48.79
CA ILE A 139 17.99 -57.80 49.02
C ILE A 139 17.60 -58.66 50.23
N ARG A 140 17.58 -59.98 50.06
CA ARG A 140 17.33 -60.92 51.16
C ARG A 140 18.62 -61.29 51.86
N ASP A 141 18.61 -61.27 53.18
CA ASP A 141 19.73 -61.70 53.99
C ASP A 141 19.75 -63.24 54.17
N GLU A 142 20.68 -63.72 54.97
CA GLU A 142 20.88 -65.14 55.27
C GLU A 142 19.69 -65.79 56.00
N SER A 143 18.80 -65.00 56.61
CA SER A 143 17.57 -65.47 57.25
C SER A 143 16.39 -65.61 56.27
N GLY A 144 16.52 -65.04 55.06
CA GLY A 144 15.46 -64.97 54.05
C GLY A 144 14.57 -63.73 54.16
N GLU A 145 14.72 -62.94 55.22
CA GLU A 145 14.08 -61.64 55.39
C GLU A 145 14.77 -60.55 54.54
N VAL A 146 14.12 -59.40 54.36
CA VAL A 146 14.68 -58.28 53.60
C VAL A 146 15.72 -57.55 54.45
N GLY A 147 17.01 -57.72 54.14
CA GLY A 147 18.13 -57.08 54.83
C GLY A 147 18.50 -55.70 54.28
N GLY A 148 18.12 -55.41 53.03
CA GLY A 148 18.38 -54.11 52.40
C GLY A 148 17.68 -53.92 51.07
N ILE A 149 17.92 -52.78 50.42
CA ILE A 149 17.35 -52.40 49.13
C ILE A 149 18.47 -52.16 48.13
N PHE A 150 18.38 -52.80 46.97
CA PHE A 150 19.19 -52.53 45.79
C PHE A 150 18.47 -51.50 44.92
N HIS A 151 19.08 -50.35 44.72
CA HIS A 151 18.49 -49.18 44.06
C HIS A 151 19.33 -48.73 42.86
N PRO A 152 19.14 -49.35 41.67
CA PRO A 152 19.65 -48.80 40.43
C PRO A 152 18.79 -47.61 40.00
N ILE A 153 19.45 -46.55 39.53
CA ILE A 153 18.82 -45.31 39.10
C ILE A 153 19.53 -44.77 37.85
N THR A 154 18.78 -44.08 37.01
CA THR A 154 19.30 -43.37 35.84
C THR A 154 18.58 -42.05 35.72
N GLU A 155 19.35 -40.98 35.56
CA GLU A 155 18.82 -39.65 35.35
C GLU A 155 18.38 -39.47 33.90
N THR A 156 17.14 -39.06 33.70
CA THR A 156 16.53 -38.75 32.40
C THR A 156 16.09 -37.29 32.29
N THR A 157 16.57 -36.43 33.20
CA THR A 157 16.26 -35.00 33.31
C THR A 157 16.40 -34.27 31.97
N ASP A 158 17.57 -34.31 31.33
CA ASP A 158 17.81 -33.56 30.09
C ASP A 158 16.89 -34.00 28.96
N LYS A 159 16.64 -35.31 28.82
CA LYS A 159 15.68 -35.86 27.85
C LYS A 159 14.27 -35.30 28.07
N MET A 160 13.79 -35.32 29.32
CA MET A 160 12.43 -34.89 29.65
C MET A 160 12.25 -33.38 29.52
N LEU A 161 13.22 -32.60 30.01
CA LEU A 161 13.21 -31.14 29.90
C LEU A 161 13.32 -30.67 28.45
N ASN A 162 14.21 -31.26 27.64
CA ASN A 162 14.31 -30.93 26.22
C ASN A 162 13.04 -31.27 25.45
N GLY A 163 12.40 -32.40 25.76
CA GLY A 163 11.09 -32.76 25.21
C GLY A 163 10.02 -31.72 25.54
N ARG A 164 9.93 -31.32 26.82
CA ARG A 164 8.98 -30.31 27.30
C ARG A 164 9.20 -28.94 26.62
N ARG A 165 10.44 -28.44 26.62
CA ARG A 165 10.84 -27.16 26.03
C ARG A 165 10.63 -27.12 24.50
N THR A 166 10.91 -28.21 23.80
CA THR A 166 10.65 -28.31 22.36
C THR A 166 9.15 -28.25 22.06
N GLN A 167 8.33 -28.87 22.89
CA GLN A 167 6.87 -28.80 22.77
C GLN A 167 6.37 -27.37 22.99
N VAL A 168 6.86 -26.68 24.03
CA VAL A 168 6.56 -25.27 24.30
C VAL A 168 6.86 -24.37 23.10
N LEU A 169 8.07 -24.47 22.52
CA LEU A 169 8.45 -23.67 21.35
C LEU A 169 7.53 -23.92 20.15
N ARG A 170 7.18 -25.18 19.90
CA ARG A 170 6.29 -25.56 18.79
C ARG A 170 4.89 -24.96 18.96
N ASP A 171 4.34 -25.05 20.16
CA ASP A 171 3.00 -24.57 20.46
C ASP A 171 2.96 -23.03 20.42
N LEU A 172 3.96 -22.36 20.99
CA LEU A 172 4.12 -20.90 20.89
C LEU A 172 4.25 -20.44 19.43
N ALA A 173 5.12 -21.07 18.64
CA ALA A 173 5.29 -20.72 17.23
C ALA A 173 3.98 -20.88 16.43
N SER A 174 3.22 -21.96 16.67
CA SER A 174 1.95 -22.18 16.01
C SER A 174 0.89 -21.14 16.37
N VAL A 175 0.87 -20.66 17.61
CA VAL A 175 -0.10 -19.67 18.07
C VAL A 175 0.29 -18.29 17.56
N LEU A 176 1.55 -17.90 17.73
CA LEU A 176 2.06 -16.59 17.31
C LEU A 176 2.02 -16.38 15.79
N ALA A 177 2.11 -17.44 14.99
CA ALA A 177 1.95 -17.36 13.54
C ALA A 177 0.56 -16.87 13.09
N ARG A 178 -0.43 -16.84 13.99
CA ARG A 178 -1.80 -16.36 13.70
C ARG A 178 -2.03 -14.90 14.11
N ALA A 179 -1.06 -14.26 14.75
CA ALA A 179 -1.18 -12.87 15.18
C ALA A 179 -1.31 -11.93 13.97
N LYS A 180 -2.15 -10.91 14.10
CA LYS A 180 -2.35 -9.88 13.06
C LYS A 180 -1.82 -8.51 13.45
N SER A 181 -1.58 -8.30 14.75
CA SER A 181 -0.95 -7.10 15.30
C SER A 181 0.12 -7.47 16.34
N ILE A 182 0.90 -6.47 16.76
CA ILE A 182 1.92 -6.63 17.80
C ILE A 182 1.26 -6.86 19.17
N GLU A 183 0.11 -6.23 19.42
CA GLU A 183 -0.70 -6.44 20.62
C GLU A 183 -1.27 -7.87 20.65
N ASP A 184 -1.66 -8.44 19.51
CA ASP A 184 -2.14 -9.83 19.42
C ASP A 184 -1.05 -10.82 19.89
N ILE A 185 0.21 -10.60 19.51
CA ILE A 185 1.34 -11.41 19.98
C ILE A 185 1.36 -11.40 21.51
N GLY A 186 1.23 -10.22 22.13
CA GLY A 186 1.23 -10.06 23.58
C GLY A 186 0.08 -10.77 24.29
N ASN A 187 -1.14 -10.68 23.74
CA ASN A 187 -2.33 -11.33 24.27
C ASN A 187 -2.22 -12.87 24.22
N LEU A 188 -1.73 -13.40 23.11
CA LEU A 188 -1.59 -14.85 22.89
C LEU A 188 -0.58 -15.49 23.84
N ILE A 189 0.53 -14.79 24.16
CA ILE A 189 1.51 -15.24 25.16
C ILE A 189 0.88 -15.32 26.54
N THR A 190 0.10 -14.31 26.89
CA THR A 190 -0.57 -14.23 28.20
C THR A 190 -1.59 -15.36 28.36
N GLU A 191 -2.36 -15.67 27.31
CA GLU A 191 -3.30 -16.79 27.27
C GLU A 191 -2.58 -18.15 27.46
N LYS A 192 -1.42 -18.32 26.81
CA LYS A 192 -0.68 -19.59 26.81
C LYS A 192 0.27 -19.79 27.99
N GLN A 193 0.40 -18.80 28.87
CA GLN A 193 1.33 -18.83 29.99
C GLN A 193 1.28 -20.10 30.87
N PRO A 194 0.09 -20.64 31.22
CA PRO A 194 0.01 -21.85 32.04
C PRO A 194 0.70 -23.08 31.42
N ASP A 195 0.81 -23.14 30.09
CA ASP A 195 1.34 -24.29 29.35
C ASP A 195 2.87 -24.39 29.47
N PHE A 196 3.57 -23.30 29.84
CA PHE A 196 5.03 -23.24 29.89
C PHE A 196 5.61 -22.64 31.19
N VAL A 197 4.78 -22.40 32.19
CA VAL A 197 5.16 -21.74 33.46
C VAL A 197 6.32 -22.42 34.21
N ALA A 198 6.48 -23.74 34.07
CA ALA A 198 7.55 -24.49 34.73
C ALA A 198 8.97 -24.16 34.19
N ASP A 199 9.07 -23.85 32.90
CA ASP A 199 10.33 -23.46 32.23
C ASP A 199 10.44 -21.94 32.00
N LEU A 200 9.31 -21.21 31.98
CA LEU A 200 9.24 -19.78 31.77
C LEU A 200 8.27 -19.18 32.81
N PRO A 201 8.73 -18.92 34.05
CA PRO A 201 7.89 -18.43 35.13
C PRO A 201 7.17 -17.12 34.79
N PHE A 202 7.85 -16.25 34.03
CA PHE A 202 7.29 -15.02 33.49
C PHE A 202 7.92 -14.66 32.14
N ILE A 203 7.19 -13.89 31.34
CA ILE A 203 7.64 -13.32 30.07
C ILE A 203 7.14 -11.87 29.99
N LEU A 204 8.03 -10.94 29.63
CA LEU A 204 7.70 -9.55 29.34
C LEU A 204 8.08 -9.26 27.90
N PHE A 205 7.21 -8.63 27.13
CA PHE A 205 7.49 -8.23 25.75
C PHE A 205 7.45 -6.72 25.64
N TYR A 206 8.57 -6.14 25.21
CA TYR A 206 8.79 -4.71 25.07
C TYR A 206 8.95 -4.31 23.61
N ASN A 207 8.33 -3.20 23.21
CA ASN A 207 8.58 -2.53 21.94
C ASN A 207 9.60 -1.41 22.15
N VAL A 208 10.58 -1.26 21.25
CA VAL A 208 11.43 -0.07 21.24
C VAL A 208 10.66 1.09 20.58
N ALA A 209 10.67 2.26 21.20
CA ALA A 209 10.07 3.45 20.64
C ALA A 209 10.80 3.88 19.35
N ASP A 210 10.09 4.53 18.42
CA ASP A 210 10.65 4.93 17.11
C ASP A 210 11.89 5.83 17.23
N ASN A 211 12.00 6.60 18.32
CA ASN A 211 13.16 7.44 18.62
C ASN A 211 14.38 6.65 19.13
N GLY A 212 14.23 5.35 19.39
CA GLY A 212 15.26 4.47 19.92
C GLY A 212 15.75 4.82 21.33
N ALA A 213 15.03 5.67 22.08
CA ALA A 213 15.46 6.18 23.38
C ALA A 213 14.78 5.48 24.57
N SER A 214 13.66 4.81 24.35
CA SER A 214 12.94 4.06 25.37
C SER A 214 12.31 2.78 24.79
N ALA A 215 11.84 1.92 25.68
CA ALA A 215 11.02 0.77 25.34
C ALA A 215 9.76 0.73 26.20
N SER A 216 8.62 0.47 25.58
CA SER A 216 7.31 0.36 26.23
C SER A 216 6.88 -1.11 26.32
N LEU A 217 6.35 -1.51 27.47
CA LEU A 217 5.80 -2.84 27.69
C LEU A 217 4.54 -3.04 26.83
N ILE A 218 4.57 -4.04 25.95
CA ILE A 218 3.41 -4.48 25.17
C ILE A 218 2.57 -5.46 26.00
N SER A 219 3.22 -6.43 26.63
CA SER A 219 2.54 -7.44 27.44
C SER A 219 3.42 -8.05 28.52
N SER A 220 2.77 -8.55 29.57
CA SER A 220 3.39 -9.30 30.65
C SER A 220 2.60 -10.56 30.96
N ALA A 221 3.28 -11.69 31.04
CA ALA A 221 2.72 -12.99 31.37
C ALA A 221 3.45 -13.56 32.60
N GLY A 222 2.72 -14.19 33.54
CA GLY A 222 3.30 -14.82 34.73
C GLY A 222 3.70 -13.86 35.86
N THR A 223 3.40 -12.56 35.73
CA THR A 223 3.74 -11.50 36.68
C THR A 223 2.63 -11.12 37.66
N ALA A 224 1.50 -11.85 37.67
CA ALA A 224 0.34 -11.50 38.50
C ALA A 224 0.64 -11.42 40.02
N LEU A 225 1.57 -12.25 40.50
CA LEU A 225 2.05 -12.25 41.90
C LEU A 225 3.32 -11.40 42.11
N ALA A 226 3.87 -10.83 41.03
CA ALA A 226 5.09 -10.04 41.02
C ALA A 226 4.97 -8.83 40.05
N PRO A 227 4.00 -7.91 40.28
CA PRO A 227 3.72 -6.81 39.36
C PRO A 227 4.90 -5.84 39.20
N ALA A 228 5.82 -5.78 40.18
CA ALA A 228 7.03 -4.97 40.12
C ALA A 228 7.96 -5.33 38.94
N LEU A 229 7.83 -6.54 38.38
CA LEU A 229 8.58 -6.96 37.19
C LEU A 229 8.08 -6.27 35.90
N ALA A 230 6.80 -5.93 35.83
CA ALA A 230 6.14 -5.39 34.64
C ALA A 230 6.23 -3.86 34.59
N VAL A 231 7.44 -3.34 34.38
CA VAL A 231 7.70 -1.90 34.24
C VAL A 231 7.15 -1.41 32.90
N GLU A 232 6.24 -0.43 32.90
CA GLU A 232 5.54 0.04 31.68
C GLU A 232 6.48 0.70 30.66
N GLU A 233 7.45 1.50 31.09
CA GLU A 233 8.39 2.18 30.21
C GLU A 233 9.81 2.15 30.78
N ILE A 234 10.79 1.87 29.92
CA ILE A 234 12.22 1.80 30.26
C ILE A 234 12.99 2.76 29.37
N MET A 235 13.66 3.73 29.99
CA MET A 235 14.55 4.66 29.31
C MET A 235 15.95 4.06 29.12
N PHE A 236 16.52 4.15 27.92
CA PHE A 236 17.88 3.67 27.63
C PHE A 236 18.97 4.65 28.12
N GLY A 237 20.18 4.14 28.38
CA GLY A 237 21.33 4.94 28.84
C GLY A 237 21.39 5.30 30.34
N GLY A 238 20.50 4.76 31.17
CA GLY A 238 20.53 4.93 32.63
C GLY A 238 21.42 3.89 33.32
N ASN A 239 22.14 4.26 34.38
CA ASN A 239 22.97 3.31 35.15
C ASN A 239 22.16 2.36 36.04
N ASP A 240 20.91 2.72 36.39
CA ASP A 240 20.05 2.00 37.32
C ASP A 240 18.70 1.65 36.67
N GLN A 241 18.75 0.89 35.59
CA GLN A 241 17.56 0.40 34.88
C GLN A 241 17.05 -0.91 35.52
N PRO A 242 15.72 -1.05 35.74
CA PRO A 242 15.14 -2.31 36.22
C PRO A 242 15.47 -3.48 35.29
N TRP A 243 15.36 -3.24 33.98
CA TRP A 243 15.76 -4.15 32.93
C TRP A 243 16.74 -3.46 31.98
N PRO A 244 18.04 -3.85 31.95
CA PRO A 244 19.04 -3.27 31.06
C PRO A 244 18.90 -3.79 29.61
N LEU A 245 17.80 -3.41 28.96
CA LEU A 245 17.44 -3.91 27.62
C LEU A 245 18.46 -3.51 26.54
N ASP A 246 18.98 -2.29 26.62
CA ASP A 246 19.98 -1.75 25.70
C ASP A 246 21.30 -2.54 25.70
N LYS A 247 21.67 -3.17 26.82
CA LYS A 247 22.84 -4.06 26.91
C LYS A 247 22.67 -5.38 26.16
N ALA A 248 21.43 -5.78 25.87
CA ALA A 248 21.10 -7.00 25.13
C ALA A 248 20.88 -6.77 23.62
N ALA A 249 21.25 -5.59 23.09
CA ALA A 249 20.92 -5.20 21.72
C ALA A 249 21.43 -6.17 20.63
N ASN A 250 22.59 -6.82 20.86
CA ASN A 250 23.25 -7.67 19.87
C ASN A 250 23.19 -9.18 20.20
N ALA A 251 22.93 -9.53 21.46
CA ALA A 251 22.96 -10.90 21.93
C ALA A 251 22.12 -11.05 23.21
N PRO A 252 21.60 -12.26 23.49
CA PRO A 252 20.97 -12.56 24.75
C PRO A 252 21.83 -12.16 25.96
N LEU A 253 21.22 -11.52 26.95
CA LEU A 253 21.88 -11.14 28.21
C LEU A 253 21.26 -11.91 29.37
N VAL A 254 22.08 -12.63 30.12
CA VAL A 254 21.67 -13.27 31.37
C VAL A 254 21.81 -12.27 32.51
N LEU A 255 20.76 -12.12 33.30
CA LEU A 255 20.76 -11.39 34.56
C LEU A 255 20.68 -12.38 35.72
N ASP A 256 21.43 -12.13 36.78
CA ASP A 256 21.58 -13.00 37.95
C ASP A 256 21.28 -12.32 39.28
N ASP A 257 20.81 -11.08 39.25
CA ASP A 257 20.61 -10.20 40.39
C ASP A 257 19.13 -9.78 40.57
N LEU A 258 18.18 -10.64 40.18
CA LEU A 258 16.74 -10.30 40.23
C LEU A 258 16.25 -9.92 41.63
N THR A 259 16.67 -10.65 42.67
CA THR A 259 16.30 -10.36 44.06
C THR A 259 16.90 -9.05 44.57
N VAL A 260 18.08 -8.67 44.09
CA VAL A 260 18.71 -7.38 44.39
C VAL A 260 17.93 -6.24 43.73
N ARG A 261 17.44 -6.45 42.50
CA ARG A 261 16.71 -5.44 41.72
C ARG A 261 15.27 -5.23 42.17
N PHE A 262 14.55 -6.31 42.45
CA PHE A 262 13.10 -6.30 42.66
C PHE A 262 12.67 -6.74 44.07
N GLY A 263 13.62 -7.09 44.95
CA GLY A 263 13.32 -7.64 46.27
C GLY A 263 12.82 -9.08 46.21
N ASP A 264 12.24 -9.56 47.31
CA ASP A 264 11.60 -10.87 47.36
C ASP A 264 10.23 -10.82 46.65
N PHE A 265 10.02 -11.71 45.69
CA PHE A 265 8.76 -11.88 44.97
C PHE A 265 8.49 -13.35 44.67
N THR A 266 7.27 -13.70 44.28
CA THR A 266 6.90 -15.08 43.95
C THR A 266 6.35 -15.15 42.53
N CYS A 267 6.83 -16.12 41.76
CA CYS A 267 6.28 -16.47 40.45
C CYS A 267 5.80 -17.92 40.50
N GLN A 268 4.69 -18.23 39.82
CA GLN A 268 4.29 -19.64 39.66
C GLN A 268 5.32 -20.40 38.82
N PRO A 269 5.43 -21.74 38.95
CA PRO A 269 4.61 -22.59 39.81
C PRO A 269 5.26 -22.86 41.19
N TYR A 270 6.47 -22.37 41.42
CA TYR A 270 7.27 -22.71 42.61
C TYR A 270 7.25 -21.57 43.64
N PRO A 271 7.31 -21.88 44.95
CA PRO A 271 7.32 -20.84 45.98
C PRO A 271 8.64 -20.03 46.00
N GLU A 272 9.74 -20.58 45.50
CA GLU A 272 11.04 -19.92 45.44
C GLU A 272 11.09 -18.84 44.36
N THR A 273 11.72 -17.73 44.70
CA THR A 273 11.95 -16.61 43.79
C THR A 273 12.95 -16.99 42.69
N PRO A 274 12.61 -16.78 41.41
CA PRO A 274 13.59 -16.82 40.32
C PRO A 274 14.76 -15.88 40.59
N THR A 275 15.99 -16.41 40.55
CA THR A 275 17.22 -15.61 40.71
C THR A 275 17.70 -15.00 39.41
N ASN A 276 17.34 -15.61 38.27
CA ASN A 276 17.85 -15.24 36.96
C ASN A 276 16.73 -14.92 35.95
N ALA A 277 17.04 -14.07 34.98
CA ALA A 277 16.25 -13.85 33.77
C ALA A 277 17.17 -13.74 32.55
N VAL A 278 16.62 -13.96 31.37
CA VAL A 278 17.31 -13.76 30.09
C VAL A 278 16.58 -12.68 29.30
N ILE A 279 17.32 -11.65 28.90
CA ILE A 279 16.85 -10.61 27.98
C ILE A 279 17.22 -11.03 26.57
N LEU A 280 16.23 -11.06 25.68
CA LEU A 280 16.33 -11.54 24.31
C LEU A 280 15.98 -10.42 23.33
N PRO A 281 16.89 -10.00 22.44
CA PRO A 281 16.56 -9.06 21.39
C PRO A 281 15.64 -9.71 20.34
N VAL A 282 14.60 -8.97 19.92
CA VAL A 282 13.65 -9.39 18.89
C VAL A 282 13.86 -8.55 17.64
N PHE A 283 14.13 -9.19 16.51
CA PHE A 283 14.45 -8.51 15.26
C PHE A 283 13.33 -8.65 14.23
N ILE A 284 13.18 -7.62 13.40
CA ILE A 284 12.47 -7.75 12.13
C ILE A 284 13.48 -8.17 11.07
N SER A 285 13.11 -9.14 10.24
CA SER A 285 13.94 -9.62 9.13
C SER A 285 14.48 -8.45 8.28
N GLY A 286 15.80 -8.33 8.18
CA GLY A 286 16.46 -7.25 7.43
C GLY A 286 16.65 -5.93 8.19
N LYS A 287 16.38 -5.87 9.51
CA LYS A 287 16.75 -4.74 10.37
C LYS A 287 17.89 -5.13 11.31
N ASP A 288 18.87 -4.26 11.44
CA ASP A 288 20.04 -4.44 12.32
C ASP A 288 19.79 -4.02 13.78
N LYS A 289 18.72 -3.25 14.03
CA LYS A 289 18.29 -2.89 15.39
C LYS A 289 17.15 -3.81 15.83
N PRO A 290 17.12 -4.19 17.12
CA PRO A 290 15.99 -4.92 17.67
C PRO A 290 14.74 -4.05 17.60
N PHE A 291 13.65 -4.63 17.09
CA PHE A 291 12.31 -4.06 17.18
C PHE A 291 11.87 -3.96 18.63
N GLY A 292 12.24 -4.94 19.44
CA GLY A 292 11.79 -5.09 20.80
C GLY A 292 12.68 -6.02 21.60
N TYR A 293 12.31 -6.25 22.84
CA TYR A 293 13.00 -7.19 23.72
C TYR A 293 12.00 -8.09 24.42
N VAL A 294 12.38 -9.35 24.60
CA VAL A 294 11.66 -10.30 25.46
C VAL A 294 12.49 -10.54 26.70
N VAL A 295 11.94 -10.25 27.88
CA VAL A 295 12.54 -10.62 29.16
C VAL A 295 11.86 -11.89 29.64
N ALA A 296 12.62 -12.96 29.82
CA ALA A 296 12.09 -14.26 30.18
C ALA A 296 12.73 -14.76 31.47
N GLY A 297 11.91 -15.11 32.47
CA GLY A 297 12.39 -15.65 33.74
C GLY A 297 13.01 -17.03 33.60
N VAL A 298 13.99 -17.35 34.45
CA VAL A 298 14.58 -18.69 34.58
C VAL A 298 13.90 -19.41 35.74
N SER A 299 13.58 -20.69 35.56
CA SER A 299 12.95 -21.50 36.62
C SER A 299 13.83 -21.57 37.87
N ALA A 300 13.27 -21.30 39.05
CA ALA A 300 13.98 -21.40 40.33
C ALA A 300 14.45 -22.84 40.65
N ARG A 301 13.95 -23.83 39.91
CA ARG A 301 14.30 -25.25 40.04
C ARG A 301 15.37 -25.72 39.05
N ARG A 302 15.92 -24.85 38.20
CA ARG A 302 16.95 -25.23 37.23
C ARG A 302 17.99 -24.15 37.06
N ALA A 303 19.26 -24.54 37.17
CA ALA A 303 20.38 -23.66 36.84
C ALA A 303 20.42 -23.36 35.34
N ILE A 304 20.97 -22.20 34.98
CA ILE A 304 21.18 -21.84 33.58
C ILE A 304 22.37 -22.64 33.02
N ASP A 305 22.09 -23.46 32.02
CA ASP A 305 23.06 -24.29 31.30
C ASP A 305 23.01 -23.98 29.79
N GLU A 306 23.92 -24.57 29.01
CA GLU A 306 24.03 -24.33 27.56
C GLU A 306 22.75 -24.75 26.81
N GLU A 307 22.11 -25.85 27.22
CA GLU A 307 20.86 -26.32 26.61
C GLU A 307 19.70 -25.36 26.88
N TYR A 308 19.59 -24.83 28.09
CA TYR A 308 18.57 -23.86 28.46
C TYR A 308 18.77 -22.52 27.73
N LEU A 309 20.02 -22.06 27.57
CA LEU A 309 20.35 -20.90 26.73
C LEU A 309 20.00 -21.14 25.25
N GLY A 310 20.18 -22.37 24.76
CA GLY A 310 19.71 -22.80 23.44
C GLY A 310 18.19 -22.64 23.29
N PHE A 311 17.42 -23.05 24.30
CA PHE A 311 15.96 -22.85 24.32
C PHE A 311 15.58 -21.36 24.27
N TYR A 312 16.22 -20.49 25.05
CA TYR A 312 15.95 -19.04 25.00
C TYR A 312 16.31 -18.42 23.64
N SER A 313 17.38 -18.90 22.99
CA SER A 313 17.76 -18.44 21.65
C SER A 313 16.70 -18.81 20.61
N LEU A 314 16.12 -20.02 20.71
CA LEU A 314 15.01 -20.45 19.85
C LEU A 314 13.72 -19.66 20.16
N LEU A 315 13.48 -19.32 21.42
CA LEU A 315 12.37 -18.45 21.82
C LEU A 315 12.49 -17.07 21.16
N ALA A 316 13.67 -16.44 21.20
CA ALA A 316 13.94 -15.17 20.53
C ALA A 316 13.65 -15.22 19.02
N ASN A 317 14.06 -16.30 18.35
CA ASN A 317 13.78 -16.54 16.93
C ASN A 317 12.28 -16.67 16.64
N THR A 318 11.54 -17.31 17.55
CA THR A 318 10.09 -17.50 17.44
C THR A 318 9.38 -16.15 17.49
N PHE A 319 9.75 -15.28 18.44
CA PHE A 319 9.24 -13.91 18.53
C PHE A 319 9.64 -13.05 17.32
N SER A 320 10.90 -13.12 16.90
CA SER A 320 11.40 -12.35 15.74
C SER A 320 10.66 -12.71 14.45
N SER A 321 10.34 -13.99 14.28
CA SER A 321 9.54 -14.48 13.14
C SER A 321 8.10 -13.97 13.21
N ALA A 322 7.46 -14.02 14.39
CA ALA A 322 6.10 -13.52 14.58
C ALA A 322 5.99 -12.02 14.30
N VAL A 323 6.89 -11.22 14.88
CA VAL A 323 6.95 -9.76 14.66
C VAL A 323 7.22 -9.43 13.19
N SER A 324 8.14 -10.15 12.53
CA SER A 324 8.43 -9.94 11.10
C SER A 324 7.19 -10.16 10.22
N ASN A 325 6.41 -11.21 10.51
CA ASN A 325 5.19 -11.52 9.76
C ASN A 325 4.11 -10.46 9.94
N VAL A 326 3.87 -10.02 11.17
CA VAL A 326 2.91 -8.94 11.47
C VAL A 326 3.34 -7.64 10.78
N TYR A 327 4.62 -7.27 10.87
CA TYR A 327 5.15 -6.07 10.25
C TYR A 327 4.98 -6.08 8.72
N ALA A 328 5.25 -7.22 8.08
CA ALA A 328 5.06 -7.39 6.64
C ALA A 328 3.58 -7.25 6.25
N TYR A 329 2.67 -7.85 7.01
CA TYR A 329 1.23 -7.78 6.79
C TYR A 329 0.70 -6.34 6.89
N GLU A 330 1.09 -5.59 7.93
CA GLU A 330 0.68 -4.19 8.09
C GLU A 330 1.21 -3.29 6.94
N GLN A 331 2.44 -3.54 6.48
CA GLN A 331 3.02 -2.77 5.39
C GLN A 331 2.32 -3.05 4.05
N GLU A 332 1.91 -4.29 3.80
CA GLU A 332 1.12 -4.65 2.62
C GLU A 332 -0.26 -3.99 2.64
N GLN A 333 -0.92 -3.97 3.80
CA GLN A 333 -2.23 -3.32 3.95
C GLN A 333 -2.14 -1.81 3.68
N LYS A 334 -1.15 -1.11 4.26
CA LYS A 334 -0.92 0.33 4.01
C LYS A 334 -0.68 0.62 2.52
N ARG A 335 0.03 -0.26 1.81
CA ARG A 335 0.25 -0.14 0.35
C ARG A 335 -1.04 -0.28 -0.44
N ALA A 336 -1.86 -1.28 -0.12
CA ALA A 336 -3.14 -1.51 -0.78
C ALA A 336 -4.10 -0.32 -0.57
N GLU A 337 -4.15 0.22 0.64
CA GLU A 337 -4.97 1.40 0.98
C GLU A 337 -4.53 2.66 0.23
N ALA A 338 -3.22 2.90 0.11
CA ALA A 338 -2.68 4.03 -0.64
C ALA A 338 -3.04 3.96 -2.14
N LEU A 339 -2.87 2.78 -2.75
CA LEU A 339 -3.26 2.54 -4.16
C LEU A 339 -4.77 2.75 -4.35
N ALA A 340 -5.60 2.23 -3.44
CA ALA A 340 -7.04 2.39 -3.49
C ALA A 340 -7.49 3.85 -3.25
N ALA A 341 -6.74 4.65 -2.50
CA ALA A 341 -7.03 6.07 -2.32
C ALA A 341 -6.80 6.87 -3.60
N ILE A 342 -5.71 6.59 -4.32
CA ILE A 342 -5.40 7.22 -5.62
C ILE A 342 -6.49 6.89 -6.64
N ASP A 343 -6.86 5.61 -6.77
CA ASP A 343 -7.88 5.20 -7.73
C ASP A 343 -9.28 5.79 -7.42
N ARG A 344 -9.63 5.87 -6.14
CA ARG A 344 -10.85 6.57 -5.69
C ARG A 344 -10.87 8.05 -6.08
N SER A 345 -9.75 8.76 -5.88
CA SER A 345 -9.60 10.16 -6.27
C SER A 345 -9.76 10.36 -7.79
N LYS A 346 -9.11 9.50 -8.59
CA LYS A 346 -9.16 9.54 -10.06
C LYS A 346 -10.58 9.37 -10.60
N THR A 347 -11.37 8.43 -10.10
CA THR A 347 -12.75 8.29 -10.63
C THR A 347 -13.70 9.37 -10.11
N ALA A 348 -13.53 9.82 -8.86
CA ALA A 348 -14.33 10.93 -8.33
C ALA A 348 -14.15 12.19 -9.19
N PHE A 349 -12.92 12.43 -9.65
CA PHE A 349 -12.59 13.49 -10.59
C PHE A 349 -13.42 13.42 -11.88
N PHE A 350 -13.35 12.33 -12.64
CA PHE A 350 -14.05 12.20 -13.93
C PHE A 350 -15.58 12.24 -13.81
N SER A 351 -16.13 11.67 -12.72
CA SER A 351 -17.56 11.73 -12.45
C SER A 351 -18.03 13.17 -12.23
N ASN A 352 -17.24 13.97 -11.50
CA ASN A 352 -17.54 15.38 -11.23
C ASN A 352 -17.40 16.24 -12.49
N VAL A 353 -16.33 16.03 -13.27
CA VAL A 353 -16.08 16.72 -14.54
C VAL A 353 -17.31 16.70 -15.42
N SER A 354 -17.83 15.51 -15.63
CA SER A 354 -18.84 15.32 -16.65
C SER A 354 -20.22 15.79 -16.21
N HIS A 355 -20.50 15.79 -14.91
CA HIS A 355 -21.72 16.40 -14.37
C HIS A 355 -21.73 17.92 -14.59
N GLU A 356 -20.58 18.58 -14.42
CA GLU A 356 -20.43 20.02 -14.64
C GLU A 356 -20.44 20.41 -16.12
N PHE A 357 -20.05 19.52 -17.04
CA PHE A 357 -20.25 19.72 -18.49
C PHE A 357 -21.68 19.42 -18.94
N ARG A 358 -22.33 18.37 -18.41
CA ARG A 358 -23.70 17.99 -18.80
C ARG A 358 -24.72 19.07 -18.47
N THR A 359 -24.62 19.69 -17.30
CA THR A 359 -25.58 20.70 -16.83
C THR A 359 -25.74 21.90 -17.79
N PRO A 360 -24.68 22.66 -18.13
CA PRO A 360 -24.79 23.80 -19.03
C PRO A 360 -25.23 23.37 -20.43
N LEU A 361 -24.85 22.17 -20.86
CA LEU A 361 -25.16 21.65 -22.17
C LEU A 361 -26.64 21.22 -22.31
N THR A 362 -27.22 20.58 -21.29
CA THR A 362 -28.66 20.28 -21.25
C THR A 362 -29.51 21.56 -21.26
N LEU A 363 -29.08 22.61 -20.54
CA LEU A 363 -29.78 23.90 -20.52
C LEU A 363 -29.71 24.62 -21.88
N MET A 364 -28.63 24.44 -22.63
CA MET A 364 -28.47 24.99 -23.98
C MET A 364 -29.31 24.22 -24.99
N LEU A 365 -29.25 22.88 -24.97
CA LEU A 365 -30.04 22.03 -25.86
C LEU A 365 -31.54 22.30 -25.72
N GLY A 366 -32.07 22.37 -24.50
CA GLY A 366 -33.50 22.65 -24.29
C GLY A 366 -33.94 23.99 -24.89
N GLN A 367 -33.08 25.02 -24.88
CA GLN A 367 -33.40 26.31 -25.50
C GLN A 367 -33.35 26.24 -27.04
N LEU A 368 -32.42 25.47 -27.59
CA LEU A 368 -32.33 25.26 -29.04
C LEU A 368 -33.50 24.43 -29.56
N GLU A 369 -33.94 23.41 -28.82
CA GLU A 369 -35.15 22.63 -29.10
C GLU A 369 -36.41 23.50 -29.03
N ASP A 370 -36.54 24.36 -28.02
CA ASP A 370 -37.64 25.32 -27.89
C ASP A 370 -37.69 26.33 -29.07
N LEU A 371 -36.53 26.71 -29.62
CA LEU A 371 -36.44 27.57 -30.80
C LEU A 371 -36.83 26.82 -32.09
N GLN A 372 -36.45 25.54 -32.20
CA GLN A 372 -36.82 24.68 -33.33
C GLN A 372 -38.32 24.39 -33.38
N ALA A 373 -38.98 24.26 -32.23
CA ALA A 373 -40.41 23.96 -32.14
C ALA A 373 -41.34 25.14 -32.49
N LYS A 374 -40.80 26.37 -32.63
CA LYS A 374 -41.57 27.59 -32.88
C LYS A 374 -41.52 28.02 -34.34
N ALA A 375 -42.56 28.74 -34.81
CA ALA A 375 -42.71 29.25 -36.18
C ALA A 375 -41.64 30.25 -36.66
N ILE A 376 -40.59 30.45 -35.86
CA ILE A 376 -39.47 31.39 -36.04
C ILE A 376 -38.44 30.85 -37.06
N MET A 377 -38.50 29.55 -37.40
CA MET A 377 -37.67 28.93 -38.46
C MET A 377 -38.02 29.37 -39.90
N ALA A 378 -38.90 30.36 -40.08
CA ALA A 378 -39.25 30.89 -41.39
C ALA A 378 -38.10 31.65 -42.08
N ASP A 379 -37.11 32.13 -41.32
CA ASP A 379 -35.86 32.68 -41.85
C ASP A 379 -34.84 31.53 -42.09
N PRO A 380 -34.46 31.25 -43.35
CA PRO A 380 -33.55 30.16 -43.68
C PRO A 380 -32.18 30.26 -43.01
N GLU A 381 -31.64 31.48 -42.84
CA GLU A 381 -30.31 31.67 -42.25
C GLU A 381 -30.33 31.47 -40.74
N ILE A 382 -31.37 31.91 -40.04
CA ILE A 382 -31.51 31.66 -38.58
C ILE A 382 -31.73 30.19 -38.32
N SER A 383 -32.58 29.56 -39.13
CA SER A 383 -32.86 28.13 -39.04
C SER A 383 -31.57 27.31 -39.17
N GLU A 384 -30.72 27.65 -40.15
CA GLU A 384 -29.43 27.02 -40.36
C GLU A 384 -28.46 27.21 -39.17
N ILE A 385 -28.38 28.43 -38.62
CA ILE A 385 -27.52 28.73 -37.46
C ILE A 385 -27.99 27.97 -36.20
N VAL A 386 -29.30 27.91 -35.95
CA VAL A 386 -29.88 27.18 -34.80
C VAL A 386 -29.66 25.66 -34.94
N LEU A 387 -29.87 25.10 -36.14
CA LEU A 387 -29.61 23.68 -36.41
C LEU A 387 -28.12 23.33 -36.28
N SER A 388 -27.23 24.21 -36.73
CA SER A 388 -25.78 24.05 -36.60
C SER A 388 -25.30 24.14 -35.14
N THR A 389 -25.88 25.05 -34.36
CA THR A 389 -25.63 25.17 -32.92
C THR A 389 -26.11 23.92 -32.16
N HIS A 390 -27.29 23.41 -32.51
CA HIS A 390 -27.84 22.18 -31.92
C HIS A 390 -26.96 20.97 -32.24
N ARG A 391 -26.53 20.82 -33.50
CA ARG A 391 -25.64 19.72 -33.94
C ARG A 391 -24.31 19.72 -33.16
N ASN A 392 -23.67 20.88 -33.03
CA ASN A 392 -22.41 20.98 -32.27
C ASN A 392 -22.59 20.75 -30.76
N SER A 393 -23.73 21.18 -30.21
CA SER A 393 -24.07 20.91 -28.80
C SER A 393 -24.26 19.41 -28.54
N MET A 394 -24.95 18.70 -29.45
CA MET A 394 -25.11 17.24 -29.36
C MET A 394 -23.79 16.48 -29.53
N ARG A 395 -22.89 16.94 -30.40
CA ARG A 395 -21.54 16.39 -30.54
C ARG A 395 -20.74 16.51 -29.24
N LEU A 396 -20.76 17.69 -28.62
CA LEU A 396 -20.09 17.93 -27.35
C LEU A 396 -20.68 17.06 -26.21
N LEU A 397 -22.00 16.86 -26.17
CA LEU A 397 -22.65 15.95 -25.22
C LEU A 397 -22.13 14.51 -25.35
N LYS A 398 -22.06 14.03 -26.59
CA LYS A 398 -21.58 12.68 -26.91
C LYS A 398 -20.13 12.50 -26.48
N LEU A 399 -19.28 13.49 -26.72
CA LEU A 399 -17.88 13.46 -26.30
C LEU A 399 -17.73 13.37 -24.77
N VAL A 400 -18.49 14.20 -24.04
CA VAL A 400 -18.51 14.18 -22.56
C VAL A 400 -19.01 12.83 -22.02
N ASN A 401 -20.05 12.25 -22.63
CA ASN A 401 -20.56 10.93 -22.22
C ASN A 401 -19.58 9.80 -22.55
N ASN A 402 -18.87 9.85 -23.69
CA ASN A 402 -17.85 8.86 -24.03
C ASN A 402 -16.66 8.92 -23.07
N LEU A 403 -16.24 10.12 -22.67
CA LEU A 403 -15.19 10.33 -21.65
C LEU A 403 -15.59 9.71 -20.29
N LEU A 404 -16.86 9.83 -19.93
CA LEU A 404 -17.42 9.21 -18.71
C LEU A 404 -17.45 7.70 -18.76
N ASP A 405 -18.00 7.16 -19.84
CA ASP A 405 -18.14 5.72 -20.01
C ASP A 405 -16.76 5.09 -19.93
N PHE A 406 -15.77 5.69 -20.57
CA PHE A 406 -14.37 5.32 -20.46
C PHE A 406 -13.88 5.32 -18.99
N SER A 407 -14.04 6.43 -18.26
CA SER A 407 -13.58 6.50 -16.86
C SER A 407 -14.23 5.46 -15.96
N ARG A 408 -15.52 5.16 -16.17
CA ARG A 408 -16.25 4.16 -15.39
C ARG A 408 -15.75 2.74 -15.69
N VAL A 409 -15.47 2.45 -16.96
CA VAL A 409 -14.94 1.16 -17.41
C VAL A 409 -13.53 0.94 -16.84
N GLU A 410 -12.65 1.94 -16.93
CA GLU A 410 -11.28 1.84 -16.41
C GLU A 410 -11.24 1.62 -14.88
N ALA A 411 -12.15 2.24 -14.14
CA ALA A 411 -12.26 2.09 -12.69
C ALA A 411 -12.93 0.76 -12.27
N GLY A 412 -13.31 -0.12 -13.22
CA GLY A 412 -14.05 -1.35 -12.95
C GLY A 412 -15.43 -1.13 -12.34
N ARG A 413 -16.01 0.07 -12.49
CA ARG A 413 -17.28 0.48 -11.84
C ARG A 413 -18.50 0.28 -12.73
N VAL A 414 -18.31 -0.14 -13.98
CA VAL A 414 -19.41 -0.53 -14.84
C VAL A 414 -19.95 -1.87 -14.36
N LYS A 415 -21.17 -1.87 -13.83
CA LYS A 415 -21.94 -3.09 -13.59
C LYS A 415 -22.69 -3.42 -14.86
N ALA A 416 -22.22 -4.43 -15.59
CA ALA A 416 -22.95 -4.96 -16.73
C ALA A 416 -24.20 -5.71 -16.25
N ALA A 417 -25.26 -5.64 -17.04
CA ALA A 417 -26.47 -6.42 -16.82
C ALA A 417 -26.65 -7.39 -17.99
N PHE A 418 -26.04 -8.57 -17.89
CA PHE A 418 -26.09 -9.57 -18.95
C PHE A 418 -27.38 -10.35 -18.91
N GLN A 419 -28.12 -10.37 -20.02
CA GLN A 419 -29.35 -11.14 -20.16
C GLN A 419 -29.38 -11.89 -21.49
N PRO A 420 -30.15 -12.99 -21.61
CA PRO A 420 -30.30 -13.68 -22.89
C PRO A 420 -31.05 -12.80 -23.89
N VAL A 421 -30.37 -12.43 -24.99
CA VAL A 421 -30.87 -11.52 -26.03
C VAL A 421 -30.82 -12.21 -27.39
N ASP A 422 -31.86 -12.01 -28.20
CA ASP A 422 -31.81 -12.32 -29.64
C ASP A 422 -30.87 -11.35 -30.34
N ILE A 423 -29.60 -11.74 -30.42
CA ILE A 423 -28.52 -10.93 -31.00
C ILE A 423 -28.76 -10.65 -32.49
N VAL A 424 -29.43 -11.55 -33.21
CA VAL A 424 -29.75 -11.40 -34.63
C VAL A 424 -30.74 -10.26 -34.81
N GLY A 425 -31.83 -10.26 -34.05
CA GLY A 425 -32.85 -9.22 -34.07
C GLY A 425 -32.28 -7.84 -33.70
N VAL A 426 -31.57 -7.74 -32.57
CA VAL A 426 -31.02 -6.47 -32.09
C VAL A 426 -29.97 -5.88 -33.05
N THR A 427 -29.06 -6.71 -33.56
CA THR A 427 -28.01 -6.22 -34.48
C THR A 427 -28.59 -5.80 -35.82
N THR A 428 -29.58 -6.53 -36.33
CA THR A 428 -30.26 -6.19 -37.59
C THR A 428 -31.05 -4.88 -37.48
N ASP A 429 -31.74 -4.66 -36.37
CA ASP A 429 -32.45 -3.41 -36.06
C ASP A 429 -31.48 -2.21 -36.00
N LEU A 430 -30.38 -2.34 -35.26
CA LEU A 430 -29.35 -1.31 -35.15
C LEU A 430 -28.72 -0.98 -36.51
N ALA A 431 -28.35 -1.99 -37.30
CA ALA A 431 -27.79 -1.76 -38.64
C ALA A 431 -28.79 -1.09 -39.59
N SER A 432 -30.06 -1.52 -39.55
CA SER A 432 -31.12 -0.97 -40.40
C SER A 432 -31.38 0.51 -40.14
N SER A 433 -31.10 1.00 -38.93
CA SER A 433 -31.23 2.42 -38.59
C SER A 433 -30.30 3.35 -39.41
N PHE A 434 -29.18 2.84 -39.92
CA PHE A 434 -28.25 3.58 -40.79
C PHE A 434 -28.61 3.52 -42.29
N ARG A 435 -29.51 2.62 -42.69
CA ARG A 435 -29.84 2.34 -44.10
C ARG A 435 -30.19 3.61 -44.88
N SER A 436 -31.10 4.42 -44.34
CA SER A 436 -31.57 5.65 -45.01
C SER A 436 -30.46 6.67 -45.26
N ILE A 437 -29.45 6.77 -44.38
CA ILE A 437 -28.37 7.75 -44.49
C ILE A 437 -27.29 7.24 -45.46
N ILE A 438 -26.99 5.94 -45.40
CA ILE A 438 -26.02 5.29 -46.30
C ILE A 438 -26.53 5.32 -47.74
N GLU A 439 -27.80 4.99 -47.96
CA GLU A 439 -28.42 5.00 -49.29
C GLU A 439 -28.57 6.43 -49.84
N LYS A 440 -28.85 7.43 -48.98
CA LYS A 440 -28.83 8.86 -49.38
C LYS A 440 -27.44 9.35 -49.78
N ALA A 441 -26.39 8.64 -49.39
CA ALA A 441 -25.01 8.95 -49.72
C ALA A 441 -24.49 8.14 -50.92
N ASP A 442 -25.39 7.55 -51.72
CA ASP A 442 -25.10 6.68 -52.86
C ASP A 442 -24.23 5.45 -52.51
N MET A 443 -24.39 4.93 -51.30
CA MET A 443 -23.71 3.72 -50.83
C MET A 443 -24.70 2.58 -50.54
N GLU A 444 -24.20 1.34 -50.54
CA GLU A 444 -25.00 0.15 -50.24
C GLU A 444 -24.75 -0.35 -48.80
N LEU A 445 -25.82 -0.62 -48.04
CA LEU A 445 -25.75 -1.33 -46.76
C LEU A 445 -26.24 -2.78 -46.91
N ILE A 446 -25.33 -3.74 -46.70
CA ILE A 446 -25.62 -5.18 -46.74
C ILE A 446 -25.62 -5.72 -45.30
N VAL A 447 -26.73 -6.32 -44.87
CA VAL A 447 -26.83 -7.02 -43.58
C VAL A 447 -26.96 -8.51 -43.85
N LYS A 448 -25.95 -9.29 -43.44
CA LYS A 448 -25.89 -10.75 -43.56
C LYS A 448 -26.06 -11.37 -42.17
N ALA A 449 -27.26 -11.82 -41.86
CA ALA A 449 -27.55 -12.51 -40.62
C ALA A 449 -28.37 -13.76 -40.93
N ASP A 450 -27.74 -14.71 -41.63
CA ASP A 450 -28.41 -15.93 -42.11
C ASP A 450 -28.41 -17.01 -41.02
N LEU A 451 -28.92 -16.64 -39.84
CA LEU A 451 -28.94 -17.46 -38.63
C LEU A 451 -30.36 -17.52 -38.08
N GLN A 452 -30.82 -18.73 -37.71
CA GLN A 452 -31.98 -18.87 -36.83
C GLN A 452 -31.73 -18.07 -35.55
N ALA A 453 -32.70 -17.26 -35.11
CA ALA A 453 -32.60 -16.47 -33.88
C ALA A 453 -32.07 -17.34 -32.73
N PHE A 454 -31.01 -16.88 -32.06
CA PHE A 454 -30.40 -17.58 -30.94
C PHE A 454 -30.02 -16.58 -29.86
N GLU A 455 -30.07 -17.06 -28.62
CA GLU A 455 -29.84 -16.22 -27.46
C GLU A 455 -28.36 -16.18 -27.11
N VAL A 456 -27.86 -14.97 -26.86
CA VAL A 456 -26.52 -14.70 -26.32
C VAL A 456 -26.70 -13.84 -25.07
N PHE A 457 -25.92 -14.13 -24.02
CA PHE A 457 -25.91 -13.31 -22.82
C PHE A 457 -25.18 -12.00 -23.11
N LEU A 458 -25.92 -10.90 -23.23
CA LEU A 458 -25.41 -9.58 -23.59
C LEU A 458 -26.00 -8.52 -22.67
N ASP A 459 -25.23 -7.45 -22.47
CA ASP A 459 -25.78 -6.17 -22.06
C ASP A 459 -26.23 -5.40 -23.31
N ILE A 460 -27.54 -5.13 -23.42
CA ILE A 460 -28.13 -4.51 -24.62
C ILE A 460 -27.54 -3.12 -24.90
N GLN A 461 -27.28 -2.31 -23.85
CA GLN A 461 -26.75 -0.96 -24.01
C GLN A 461 -25.30 -0.97 -24.47
N MET A 462 -24.50 -1.90 -23.94
CA MET A 462 -23.12 -2.08 -24.39
C MET A 462 -23.07 -2.58 -25.84
N TRP A 463 -23.91 -3.57 -26.18
CA TRP A 463 -24.00 -4.09 -27.55
C TRP A 463 -24.43 -3.02 -28.56
N GLU A 464 -25.41 -2.19 -28.18
CA GLU A 464 -25.82 -1.02 -28.95
C GLU A 464 -24.65 -0.06 -29.22
N LYS A 465 -23.87 0.30 -28.19
CA LYS A 465 -22.67 1.14 -28.36
C LYS A 465 -21.63 0.50 -29.27
N ILE A 466 -21.41 -0.82 -29.17
CA ILE A 466 -20.47 -1.55 -30.01
C ILE A 466 -20.85 -1.41 -31.49
N VAL A 467 -22.09 -1.78 -31.84
CA VAL A 467 -22.56 -1.80 -33.23
C VAL A 467 -22.62 -0.38 -33.82
N LEU A 468 -23.16 0.59 -33.09
CA LEU A 468 -23.29 1.97 -33.57
C LEU A 468 -21.93 2.64 -33.81
N ASN A 469 -20.91 2.40 -32.96
CA ASN A 469 -19.56 2.94 -33.17
C ASN A 469 -18.89 2.37 -34.42
N LEU A 470 -18.98 1.05 -34.64
CA LEU A 470 -18.39 0.40 -35.81
C LEU A 470 -19.05 0.87 -37.11
N LEU A 471 -20.38 0.94 -37.14
CA LEU A 471 -21.14 1.43 -38.30
C LEU A 471 -20.87 2.90 -38.60
N SER A 472 -20.82 3.75 -37.57
CA SER A 472 -20.51 5.16 -37.74
C SER A 472 -19.10 5.37 -38.29
N ASN A 473 -18.12 4.56 -37.87
CA ASN A 473 -16.76 4.61 -38.42
C ASN A 473 -16.74 4.14 -39.88
N ALA A 474 -17.39 3.00 -40.19
CA ALA A 474 -17.48 2.48 -41.55
C ALA A 474 -18.10 3.51 -42.51
N PHE A 475 -19.16 4.21 -42.09
CA PHE A 475 -19.79 5.26 -42.90
C PHE A 475 -18.91 6.49 -43.08
N LYS A 476 -18.21 6.92 -42.01
CA LYS A 476 -17.35 8.11 -42.05
C LYS A 476 -16.17 7.96 -43.01
N TYR A 477 -15.58 6.77 -43.10
CA TYR A 477 -14.36 6.51 -43.89
C TYR A 477 -14.62 5.84 -45.24
N THR A 478 -15.89 5.64 -45.61
CA THR A 478 -16.29 5.16 -46.93
C THR A 478 -17.03 6.28 -47.66
N LEU A 479 -16.46 6.74 -48.77
CA LEU A 479 -17.05 7.80 -49.60
C LEU A 479 -18.05 7.20 -50.60
N GLU A 480 -17.63 6.16 -51.31
CA GLU A 480 -18.42 5.40 -52.28
C GLU A 480 -18.24 3.90 -52.02
N GLY A 481 -19.21 3.07 -52.42
CA GLY A 481 -19.15 1.63 -52.27
C GLY A 481 -20.17 1.09 -51.28
N LYS A 482 -19.76 0.13 -50.45
CA LYS A 482 -20.65 -0.61 -49.55
C LYS A 482 -20.10 -0.85 -48.16
N ILE A 483 -21.01 -0.97 -47.21
CA ILE A 483 -20.76 -1.41 -45.83
C ILE A 483 -21.50 -2.74 -45.63
N THR A 484 -20.81 -3.75 -45.12
CA THR A 484 -21.36 -5.08 -44.83
C THR A 484 -21.30 -5.36 -43.33
N VAL A 485 -22.46 -5.61 -42.72
CA VAL A 485 -22.57 -6.15 -41.36
C VAL A 485 -22.90 -7.63 -41.46
N GLU A 486 -22.04 -8.48 -40.93
CA GLU A 486 -22.21 -9.93 -40.98
C GLU A 486 -22.16 -10.52 -39.56
N LEU A 487 -23.14 -11.36 -39.23
CA LEU A 487 -23.19 -12.09 -37.97
C LEU A 487 -23.07 -13.59 -38.24
N ILE A 488 -22.10 -14.25 -37.60
CA ILE A 488 -21.78 -15.67 -37.79
C ILE A 488 -21.85 -16.37 -36.42
N LYS A 489 -22.53 -17.51 -36.35
CA LYS A 489 -22.51 -18.38 -35.17
C LYS A 489 -21.52 -19.51 -35.39
N GLU A 490 -20.53 -19.61 -34.50
CA GLU A 490 -19.64 -20.75 -34.39
C GLU A 490 -20.03 -21.63 -33.18
N TYR A 491 -19.32 -22.73 -32.95
CA TYR A 491 -19.63 -23.67 -31.87
C TYR A 491 -19.55 -23.06 -30.47
N THR A 492 -18.58 -22.17 -30.25
CA THR A 492 -18.26 -21.63 -28.93
C THR A 492 -18.40 -20.10 -28.85
N HIS A 493 -18.56 -19.43 -29.99
CA HIS A 493 -18.59 -17.96 -30.08
C HIS A 493 -19.62 -17.49 -31.10
N VAL A 494 -20.09 -16.25 -30.93
CA VAL A 494 -20.72 -15.46 -31.99
C VAL A 494 -19.71 -14.45 -32.51
N ILE A 495 -19.67 -14.28 -33.83
CA ILE A 495 -18.76 -13.36 -34.52
C ILE A 495 -19.57 -12.26 -35.19
N LEU A 496 -19.26 -11.01 -34.89
CA LEU A 496 -19.74 -9.83 -35.60
C LEU A 496 -18.61 -9.29 -36.48
N LYS A 497 -18.85 -9.20 -37.79
CA LYS A 497 -17.96 -8.56 -38.76
C LYS A 497 -18.61 -7.30 -39.31
N VAL A 498 -17.90 -6.18 -39.23
CA VAL A 498 -18.28 -4.94 -39.91
C VAL A 498 -17.18 -4.62 -40.92
N SER A 499 -17.52 -4.73 -42.20
CA SER A 499 -16.60 -4.52 -43.32
C SER A 499 -17.01 -3.31 -44.14
N ASP A 500 -16.05 -2.48 -44.48
CA ASP A 500 -16.22 -1.31 -45.34
C ASP A 500 -15.31 -1.41 -46.57
N THR A 501 -15.64 -0.65 -47.61
CA THR A 501 -14.86 -0.56 -48.85
C THR A 501 -14.19 0.81 -48.99
N GLY A 502 -13.97 1.47 -47.86
CA GLY A 502 -13.42 2.80 -47.79
C GLY A 502 -11.92 2.85 -47.99
N VAL A 503 -11.30 3.90 -47.46
CA VAL A 503 -9.87 4.19 -47.64
C VAL A 503 -8.91 3.20 -46.99
N GLY A 504 -9.40 2.30 -46.15
CA GLY A 504 -8.56 1.36 -45.40
C GLY A 504 -7.60 2.05 -44.42
N ILE A 505 -6.84 1.23 -43.69
CA ILE A 505 -5.94 1.62 -42.61
C ILE A 505 -4.53 1.21 -43.00
N PRO A 506 -3.52 2.11 -42.92
CA PRO A 506 -2.13 1.75 -43.16
C PRO A 506 -1.63 0.66 -42.19
N GLU A 507 -0.75 -0.22 -42.67
CA GLU A 507 -0.25 -1.36 -41.88
C GLU A 507 0.45 -0.94 -40.58
N ALA A 508 1.18 0.18 -40.61
CA ALA A 508 1.86 0.75 -39.44
C ALA A 508 0.88 1.18 -38.32
N GLU A 509 -0.37 1.48 -38.66
CA GLU A 509 -1.37 2.01 -37.76
C GLU A 509 -2.23 0.90 -37.12
N LEU A 510 -2.28 -0.29 -37.74
CA LEU A 510 -3.09 -1.43 -37.27
C LEU A 510 -2.86 -1.82 -35.81
N PRO A 511 -1.60 -1.89 -35.29
CA PRO A 511 -1.36 -2.23 -33.89
C PRO A 511 -1.94 -1.21 -32.91
N HIS A 512 -2.09 0.03 -33.35
CA HIS A 512 -2.46 1.17 -32.53
C HIS A 512 -3.95 1.54 -32.64
N MET A 513 -4.73 0.86 -33.50
CA MET A 513 -6.14 1.20 -33.75
C MET A 513 -7.08 1.09 -32.55
N PHE A 514 -6.73 0.25 -31.56
CA PHE A 514 -7.47 0.12 -30.31
C PHE A 514 -6.82 0.89 -29.15
N GLU A 515 -5.70 1.57 -29.42
CA GLU A 515 -5.10 2.49 -28.46
C GLU A 515 -5.98 3.72 -28.29
N ARG A 516 -5.95 4.26 -27.07
CA ARG A 516 -6.79 5.37 -26.66
C ARG A 516 -6.30 6.65 -27.35
N PHE A 517 -7.21 7.45 -27.91
CA PHE A 517 -6.91 8.72 -28.58
C PHE A 517 -6.05 8.62 -29.84
N HIS A 518 -5.75 7.40 -30.27
CA HIS A 518 -4.98 7.16 -31.47
C HIS A 518 -5.83 7.47 -32.72
N ARG A 519 -5.23 8.17 -33.68
CA ARG A 519 -5.86 8.58 -34.94
C ARG A 519 -4.85 8.49 -36.07
N VAL A 520 -5.29 7.96 -37.19
CA VAL A 520 -4.48 7.91 -38.41
C VAL A 520 -4.42 9.31 -39.04
N GLU A 521 -3.25 9.94 -39.04
CA GLU A 521 -3.02 11.23 -39.68
C GLU A 521 -3.15 11.12 -41.22
N ASN A 522 -3.62 12.19 -41.88
CA ASN A 522 -3.73 12.30 -43.35
C ASN A 522 -4.67 11.32 -44.07
N THR A 523 -5.68 10.78 -43.40
CA THR A 523 -6.68 9.91 -44.04
C THR A 523 -7.77 10.72 -44.76
N ILE A 524 -7.99 10.47 -46.05
CA ILE A 524 -9.05 11.11 -46.86
C ILE A 524 -10.41 10.50 -46.45
N GLY A 525 -11.17 11.17 -45.58
CA GLY A 525 -12.51 10.75 -45.16
C GLY A 525 -13.55 11.87 -45.33
N ARG A 526 -14.82 11.60 -44.95
CA ARG A 526 -15.88 12.63 -45.00
C ARG A 526 -15.58 13.84 -44.09
N THR A 527 -14.73 13.69 -43.07
CA THR A 527 -14.18 14.76 -42.21
C THR A 527 -12.81 14.39 -41.62
N HIS A 528 -12.06 15.40 -41.14
CA HIS A 528 -10.84 15.28 -40.34
C HIS A 528 -11.09 15.18 -38.81
N GLU A 529 -12.28 14.83 -38.32
CA GLU A 529 -12.64 14.96 -36.89
C GLU A 529 -13.13 13.67 -36.24
N GLY A 530 -12.52 13.23 -35.13
CA GLY A 530 -13.00 12.12 -34.29
C GLY A 530 -12.11 11.89 -33.07
N SER A 531 -12.69 11.61 -31.90
CA SER A 531 -11.97 11.68 -30.62
C SER A 531 -10.95 10.56 -30.34
N GLY A 532 -10.84 9.54 -31.21
CA GLY A 532 -9.98 8.36 -30.96
C GLY A 532 -10.42 7.48 -29.78
N ILE A 533 -11.56 7.78 -29.14
CA ILE A 533 -12.07 7.02 -27.98
C ILE A 533 -12.93 5.84 -28.43
N GLY A 534 -13.66 5.97 -29.54
CA GLY A 534 -14.71 5.02 -29.97
C GLY A 534 -14.25 3.57 -30.06
N LEU A 535 -13.15 3.27 -30.77
CA LEU A 535 -12.67 1.90 -30.93
C LEU A 535 -12.05 1.32 -29.65
N SER A 536 -11.39 2.15 -28.84
CA SER A 536 -10.87 1.73 -27.53
C SER A 536 -12.00 1.35 -26.55
N LEU A 537 -13.11 2.12 -26.55
CA LEU A 537 -14.32 1.78 -25.80
C LEU A 537 -14.95 0.47 -26.30
N VAL A 538 -15.04 0.27 -27.62
CA VAL A 538 -15.53 -0.99 -28.19
C VAL A 538 -14.70 -2.18 -27.70
N SER A 539 -13.37 -2.06 -27.73
CA SER A 539 -12.46 -3.12 -27.25
C SER A 539 -12.72 -3.48 -25.78
N GLU A 540 -12.86 -2.48 -24.90
CA GLU A 540 -13.13 -2.71 -23.48
C GLU A 540 -14.53 -3.32 -23.23
N LEU A 541 -15.57 -2.82 -23.92
CA LEU A 541 -16.93 -3.37 -23.81
C LEU A 541 -16.97 -4.84 -24.28
N VAL A 542 -16.23 -5.18 -25.34
CA VAL A 542 -16.08 -6.57 -25.80
C VAL A 542 -15.33 -7.42 -24.76
N GLY A 543 -14.30 -6.87 -24.12
CA GLY A 543 -13.59 -7.51 -23.02
C GLY A 543 -14.48 -7.81 -21.81
N LEU A 544 -15.40 -6.90 -21.44
CA LEU A 544 -16.39 -7.13 -20.38
C LEU A 544 -17.35 -8.28 -20.69
N HIS A 545 -17.62 -8.54 -21.97
CA HIS A 545 -18.38 -9.71 -22.44
C HIS A 545 -17.50 -10.97 -22.55
N GLY A 546 -16.26 -10.95 -22.06
CA GLY A 546 -15.29 -12.05 -22.17
C GLY A 546 -14.83 -12.33 -23.61
N GLY A 547 -15.02 -11.37 -24.53
CA GLY A 547 -14.70 -11.51 -25.94
C GLY A 547 -13.41 -10.81 -26.37
N ASN A 548 -13.13 -10.84 -27.67
CA ASN A 548 -12.01 -10.12 -28.28
C ASN A 548 -12.39 -9.45 -29.60
N ILE A 549 -11.72 -8.33 -29.92
CA ILE A 549 -11.84 -7.60 -31.19
C ILE A 549 -10.53 -7.65 -31.98
N ALA A 550 -10.62 -7.69 -33.30
CA ALA A 550 -9.50 -7.60 -34.22
C ALA A 550 -9.87 -6.73 -35.44
N VAL A 551 -8.86 -6.22 -36.14
CA VAL A 551 -9.02 -5.46 -37.38
C VAL A 551 -8.10 -6.01 -38.45
N GLU A 552 -8.63 -6.18 -39.65
CA GLU A 552 -7.89 -6.48 -40.88
C GLU A 552 -8.17 -5.35 -41.86
N SER A 553 -7.15 -4.76 -42.47
CA SER A 553 -7.36 -3.68 -43.45
C SER A 553 -6.23 -3.62 -44.46
N VAL A 554 -6.57 -3.16 -45.66
CA VAL A 554 -5.62 -2.88 -46.73
C VAL A 554 -5.86 -1.44 -47.17
N PHE A 555 -4.81 -0.62 -47.11
CA PHE A 555 -4.87 0.79 -47.50
C PHE A 555 -5.39 0.92 -48.94
N GLY A 556 -6.42 1.74 -49.13
CA GLY A 556 -7.15 1.97 -50.38
C GLY A 556 -8.21 0.91 -50.75
N SER A 557 -8.38 -0.15 -49.95
CA SER A 557 -9.32 -1.25 -50.27
C SER A 557 -10.39 -1.50 -49.20
N GLY A 558 -10.32 -0.83 -48.05
CA GLY A 558 -11.30 -0.92 -46.96
C GLY A 558 -10.80 -1.66 -45.71
N SER A 559 -11.67 -1.81 -44.72
CA SER A 559 -11.35 -2.42 -43.43
C SER A 559 -12.42 -3.40 -42.97
N THR A 560 -12.02 -4.42 -42.20
CA THR A 560 -12.91 -5.38 -41.57
C THR A 560 -12.59 -5.47 -40.08
N PHE A 561 -13.54 -5.06 -39.26
CA PHE A 561 -13.50 -5.26 -37.80
C PHE A 561 -14.23 -6.54 -37.43
N THR A 562 -13.57 -7.43 -36.69
CA THR A 562 -14.08 -8.75 -36.29
C THR A 562 -14.13 -8.86 -34.77
N LEU A 563 -15.32 -9.03 -34.20
CA LEU A 563 -15.57 -9.21 -32.77
C LEU A 563 -15.98 -10.66 -32.53
N ARG A 564 -15.46 -11.29 -31.48
CA ARG A 564 -15.84 -12.64 -31.06
C ARG A 564 -16.32 -12.61 -29.61
N ILE A 565 -17.54 -13.06 -29.36
CA ILE A 565 -18.16 -13.11 -28.02
C ILE A 565 -18.46 -14.58 -27.67
N PRO A 566 -18.04 -15.11 -26.52
CA PRO A 566 -18.33 -16.49 -26.14
C PRO A 566 -19.83 -16.74 -25.94
N LEU A 567 -20.29 -17.93 -26.31
CA LEU A 567 -21.66 -18.37 -26.05
C LEU A 567 -21.82 -18.88 -24.61
N GLY A 568 -23.03 -18.75 -24.06
CA GLY A 568 -23.34 -19.14 -22.66
C GLY A 568 -23.03 -18.04 -21.65
N SER A 569 -23.08 -18.37 -20.35
CA SER A 569 -22.87 -17.40 -19.25
C SER A 569 -21.71 -17.77 -18.31
N SER A 570 -21.03 -18.91 -18.52
CA SER A 570 -19.96 -19.41 -17.63
C SER A 570 -18.72 -18.53 -17.56
N HIS A 571 -18.50 -17.68 -18.57
CA HIS A 571 -17.42 -16.72 -18.63
C HIS A 571 -17.77 -15.37 -17.97
N LEU A 572 -19.04 -15.18 -17.56
CA LEU A 572 -19.55 -13.93 -16.99
C LEU A 572 -19.64 -14.02 -15.45
N PRO A 573 -19.52 -12.90 -14.72
CA PRO A 573 -19.72 -12.89 -13.27
C PRO A 573 -21.15 -13.29 -12.91
N ALA A 574 -21.32 -14.31 -12.07
CA ALA A 574 -22.63 -14.87 -11.72
C ALA A 574 -23.62 -13.84 -11.13
N GLU A 575 -23.10 -12.81 -10.44
CA GLU A 575 -23.89 -11.73 -9.83
C GLU A 575 -24.46 -10.73 -10.85
N GLN A 576 -23.96 -10.72 -12.09
CA GLN A 576 -24.31 -9.78 -13.17
C GLN A 576 -25.19 -10.41 -14.26
N VAL A 577 -25.54 -11.69 -14.11
CA VAL A 577 -26.38 -12.43 -15.05
C VAL A 577 -27.83 -12.38 -14.60
N HIS A 578 -28.70 -11.87 -15.46
CA HIS A 578 -30.12 -11.65 -15.20
C HIS A 578 -31.02 -12.51 -16.10
N GLN A 579 -32.29 -12.66 -15.71
CA GLN A 579 -33.32 -13.33 -16.49
C GLN A 579 -33.90 -12.40 -17.57
N LYS A 580 -34.62 -13.00 -18.52
CA LYS A 580 -35.08 -12.43 -19.80
C LYS A 580 -35.99 -11.19 -19.73
N ASP A 581 -36.46 -10.81 -18.53
CA ASP A 581 -37.39 -9.69 -18.29
C ASP A 581 -36.77 -8.50 -17.53
N TYR A 582 -35.44 -8.37 -17.52
CA TYR A 582 -34.78 -7.21 -16.91
C TYR A 582 -35.11 -5.95 -17.72
N GLN A 583 -36.00 -5.09 -17.20
CA GLN A 583 -36.42 -3.85 -17.86
C GLN A 583 -35.24 -2.86 -17.93
N VAL A 584 -34.70 -2.70 -19.13
CA VAL A 584 -33.73 -1.67 -19.45
C VAL A 584 -34.47 -0.46 -20.04
N MET A 585 -34.25 0.74 -19.49
CA MET A 585 -34.69 1.98 -20.16
C MET A 585 -33.93 2.12 -21.49
N MET A 586 -34.68 2.20 -22.60
CA MET A 586 -34.11 2.50 -23.92
C MET A 586 -33.46 3.89 -23.90
N SER A 587 -32.26 3.98 -24.46
CA SER A 587 -31.47 5.21 -24.46
C SER A 587 -31.62 5.97 -25.79
N GLY A 588 -31.64 7.30 -25.76
CA GLY A 588 -31.64 8.17 -26.96
C GLY A 588 -30.32 8.15 -27.77
N LEU A 589 -29.46 7.15 -27.59
CA LEU A 589 -28.15 7.06 -28.25
C LEU A 589 -28.26 6.89 -29.77
N ARG A 590 -29.26 6.15 -30.27
CA ARG A 590 -29.46 5.90 -31.71
C ARG A 590 -29.61 7.20 -32.50
N GLU A 591 -30.45 8.11 -32.01
CA GLU A 591 -30.72 9.40 -32.64
C GLU A 591 -29.46 10.27 -32.72
N SER A 592 -28.58 10.22 -31.72
CA SER A 592 -27.31 10.95 -31.71
C SER A 592 -26.35 10.50 -32.82
N PHE A 593 -26.18 9.18 -33.01
CA PHE A 593 -25.32 8.64 -34.07
C PHE A 593 -25.88 8.93 -35.48
N ILE A 594 -27.21 8.86 -35.64
CA ILE A 594 -27.90 9.17 -36.90
C ILE A 594 -27.81 10.65 -37.27
N GLN A 595 -28.00 11.56 -36.30
CA GLN A 595 -27.86 13.00 -36.53
C GLN A 595 -26.43 13.39 -36.93
N GLU A 596 -25.42 12.75 -36.34
CA GLU A 596 -24.02 12.96 -36.71
C GLU A 596 -23.75 12.54 -38.16
N ALA A 597 -24.16 11.31 -38.52
CA ALA A 597 -24.02 10.79 -39.87
C ALA A 597 -24.76 11.66 -40.91
N SER A 598 -25.96 12.13 -40.58
CA SER A 598 -26.73 13.06 -41.43
C SER A 598 -26.04 14.41 -41.59
N GLY A 599 -25.38 14.91 -40.54
CA GLY A 599 -24.64 16.17 -40.57
C GLY A 599 -23.39 16.16 -41.45
N LEU A 600 -22.89 14.99 -41.85
CA LEU A 600 -21.77 14.83 -42.79
C LEU A 600 -22.18 15.03 -44.26
N LEU A 601 -23.48 15.12 -44.55
CA LEU A 601 -24.02 15.28 -45.91
C LEU A 601 -24.29 16.76 -46.29
N GLY A 602 -24.05 17.73 -45.40
CA GLY A 602 -24.34 19.16 -45.60
C GLY A 602 -23.10 20.04 -45.84
N GLU A 603 -23.02 20.56 -47.07
CA GLU A 603 -22.20 21.62 -47.69
C GLU A 603 -20.67 21.72 -47.51
N GLY A 604 -19.99 21.68 -48.67
CA GLY A 604 -19.06 22.75 -49.07
C GLY A 604 -17.58 22.58 -48.75
N TYR A 605 -16.88 21.77 -49.55
CA TYR A 605 -15.41 21.74 -49.61
C TYR A 605 -14.84 23.15 -49.88
N ASN A 606 -14.16 23.74 -48.90
CA ASN A 606 -13.20 24.83 -49.09
C ASN A 606 -11.93 24.50 -48.30
N GLY A 607 -11.01 23.81 -48.97
CA GLY A 607 -9.67 23.55 -48.46
C GLY A 607 -8.82 24.82 -48.55
N ALA A 608 -8.62 25.48 -47.41
CA ALA A 608 -7.50 26.39 -47.22
C ALA A 608 -6.33 25.58 -46.65
N ALA A 609 -5.30 25.40 -47.46
CA ALA A 609 -4.04 24.78 -47.08
C ALA A 609 -3.34 25.63 -45.99
N TYR A 610 -2.91 24.98 -44.92
CA TYR A 610 -1.84 25.46 -44.05
C TYR A 610 -0.73 24.40 -44.03
N GLU A 611 0.46 24.85 -44.44
CA GLU A 611 1.72 24.10 -44.41
C GLU A 611 2.08 23.74 -42.96
N ASN A 612 2.40 22.47 -42.71
CA ASN A 612 3.09 22.04 -41.50
C ASN A 612 4.49 21.56 -41.84
N GLN A 613 5.46 22.11 -41.11
CA GLN A 613 6.84 21.66 -41.04
C GLN A 613 6.93 20.26 -40.39
N PRO A 614 7.92 19.44 -40.75
CA PRO A 614 8.02 18.07 -40.26
C PRO A 614 8.58 18.03 -38.84
N ILE A 615 7.92 17.30 -37.94
CA ILE A 615 8.53 16.82 -36.68
C ILE A 615 8.85 15.34 -36.86
N GLU A 616 10.11 15.03 -36.63
CA GLU A 616 10.75 13.73 -36.87
C GLU A 616 10.16 12.61 -36.01
N ALA A 617 9.84 11.50 -36.67
CA ALA A 617 9.50 10.23 -36.04
C ALA A 617 10.71 9.67 -35.29
N VAL A 618 10.58 9.39 -33.99
CA VAL A 618 11.60 8.66 -33.23
C VAL A 618 11.19 7.20 -33.13
N HIS A 619 11.99 6.39 -33.79
CA HIS A 619 11.93 4.94 -33.89
C HIS A 619 11.75 4.20 -32.56
N ALA A 620 10.95 3.14 -32.63
CA ALA A 620 10.90 2.06 -31.66
C ALA A 620 12.19 1.22 -31.66
N HIS A 621 12.73 1.05 -30.45
CA HIS A 621 13.58 -0.04 -29.90
C HIS A 621 14.84 0.47 -29.19
N GLN A 622 14.85 0.39 -27.86
CA GLN A 622 15.92 -0.28 -27.10
C GLN A 622 15.59 -0.41 -25.59
N PRO A 623 15.86 -1.58 -24.97
CA PRO A 623 15.94 -1.72 -23.53
C PRO A 623 17.37 -1.36 -23.07
N ASP A 624 17.51 -0.40 -22.17
CA ASP A 624 18.58 -0.36 -21.15
C ASP A 624 18.34 0.84 -20.23
N ALA A 625 17.93 0.58 -18.99
CA ALA A 625 17.71 1.68 -18.04
C ALA A 625 19.02 2.37 -17.70
N LYS A 626 19.04 3.70 -17.63
CA LYS A 626 20.24 4.47 -17.29
C LYS A 626 20.36 4.62 -15.77
N VAL A 627 21.45 4.16 -15.18
CA VAL A 627 21.71 4.28 -13.73
C VAL A 627 22.95 5.15 -13.52
N LEU A 628 22.86 6.14 -12.63
CA LEU A 628 24.00 6.97 -12.24
C LEU A 628 24.51 6.54 -10.86
N ILE A 629 25.77 6.14 -10.78
CA ILE A 629 26.47 5.82 -9.53
C ILE A 629 27.30 7.04 -9.12
N VAL A 630 27.13 7.52 -7.90
CA VAL A 630 27.87 8.64 -7.32
C VAL A 630 28.54 8.13 -6.06
N ASP A 631 29.86 8.01 -6.09
CA ASP A 631 30.65 7.51 -4.96
C ASP A 631 32.06 8.09 -5.13
N ASP A 632 32.78 8.46 -4.08
CA ASP A 632 34.12 9.05 -4.18
C ASP A 632 35.22 7.98 -4.26
N ASN A 633 34.94 6.76 -3.83
CA ASN A 633 35.83 5.62 -3.87
C ASN A 633 35.85 4.94 -5.25
N ASN A 634 37.02 4.91 -5.89
CA ASN A 634 37.19 4.35 -7.23
C ASN A 634 36.88 2.84 -7.33
N ASP A 635 37.26 2.07 -6.32
CA ASP A 635 37.06 0.63 -6.30
C ASP A 635 35.58 0.27 -6.09
N MET A 636 34.88 1.04 -5.23
CA MET A 636 33.44 0.89 -5.01
C MET A 636 32.64 1.25 -6.26
N ARG A 637 32.98 2.36 -6.94
CA ARG A 637 32.38 2.70 -8.25
C ARG A 637 32.58 1.60 -9.27
N ALA A 638 33.80 1.05 -9.39
CA ALA A 638 34.11 -0.02 -10.33
C ALA A 638 33.34 -1.32 -10.00
N TYR A 639 33.20 -1.64 -8.72
CA TYR A 639 32.42 -2.79 -8.26
C TYR A 639 30.92 -2.65 -8.57
N LEU A 640 30.31 -1.53 -8.19
CA LEU A 640 28.89 -1.23 -8.46
C LEU A 640 28.60 -1.19 -9.97
N LYS A 641 29.53 -0.60 -10.75
CA LYS A 641 29.44 -0.57 -12.20
C LYS A 641 29.40 -1.99 -12.77
N ARG A 642 30.35 -2.85 -12.41
CA ARG A 642 30.37 -4.25 -12.85
C ARG A 642 29.12 -5.03 -12.46
N LEU A 643 28.52 -4.75 -11.30
CA LEU A 643 27.29 -5.42 -10.85
C LEU A 643 26.05 -5.01 -11.66
N LEU A 644 26.00 -3.77 -12.13
CA LEU A 644 24.81 -3.20 -12.79
C LEU A 644 24.90 -3.19 -14.31
N GLU A 645 26.11 -3.21 -14.88
CA GLU A 645 26.36 -3.21 -16.33
C GLU A 645 25.77 -4.41 -17.08
N SER A 646 25.41 -5.50 -16.38
CA SER A 646 24.75 -6.65 -17.01
C SER A 646 23.29 -6.41 -17.39
N GLU A 647 22.63 -5.40 -16.81
CA GLU A 647 21.20 -5.12 -17.00
C GLU A 647 20.87 -3.65 -17.28
N PHE A 648 21.84 -2.75 -17.10
CA PHE A 648 21.63 -1.31 -17.14
C PHE A 648 22.78 -0.58 -17.83
N THR A 649 22.49 0.56 -18.46
CA THR A 649 23.54 1.49 -18.90
C THR A 649 24.01 2.30 -17.69
N VAL A 650 25.26 2.08 -17.26
CA VAL A 650 25.78 2.66 -16.02
C VAL A 650 26.68 3.86 -16.30
N TYR A 651 26.38 4.99 -15.65
CA TYR A 651 27.19 6.20 -15.59
C TYR A 651 27.78 6.35 -14.19
N THR A 652 28.92 7.02 -14.07
CA THR A 652 29.62 7.19 -12.79
C THR A 652 30.05 8.63 -12.58
N ALA A 653 29.87 9.14 -11.36
CA ALA A 653 30.35 10.44 -10.90
C ALA A 653 31.15 10.28 -9.60
N VAL A 654 32.13 11.16 -9.39
CA VAL A 654 33.08 11.07 -8.26
C VAL A 654 32.63 11.85 -7.01
N ASN A 655 31.60 12.69 -7.11
CA ASN A 655 30.97 13.42 -6.01
C ASN A 655 29.63 14.04 -6.48
N GLY A 656 28.89 14.68 -5.57
CA GLY A 656 27.61 15.30 -5.88
C GLY A 656 27.68 16.45 -6.91
N ALA A 657 28.79 17.20 -6.98
CA ALA A 657 28.93 18.31 -7.92
C ALA A 657 29.16 17.81 -9.36
N ASP A 658 29.99 16.78 -9.53
CA ASP A 658 30.17 16.06 -10.79
C ASP A 658 28.87 15.39 -11.23
N ALA A 659 28.14 14.77 -10.30
CA ALA A 659 26.81 14.21 -10.58
C ALA A 659 25.83 15.28 -11.08
N LEU A 660 25.77 16.47 -10.46
CA LEU A 660 24.93 17.57 -10.94
C LEU A 660 25.32 18.07 -12.33
N GLN A 661 26.62 18.12 -12.63
CA GLN A 661 27.09 18.48 -13.97
C GLN A 661 26.66 17.42 -15.00
N GLN A 662 26.80 16.14 -14.70
CA GLN A 662 26.36 15.06 -15.58
C GLN A 662 24.83 15.04 -15.75
N LEU A 663 24.09 15.31 -14.68
CA LEU A 663 22.63 15.44 -14.73
C LEU A 663 22.17 16.57 -15.66
N SER A 664 23.02 17.54 -16.01
CA SER A 664 22.69 18.55 -17.04
C SER A 664 22.76 18.01 -18.47
N THR A 665 23.52 16.92 -18.68
CA THR A 665 23.75 16.31 -20.00
C THR A 665 22.87 15.10 -20.29
N PHE A 666 22.42 14.36 -19.27
CA PHE A 666 21.48 13.26 -19.42
C PHE A 666 20.64 13.03 -18.15
N THR A 667 19.53 12.31 -18.28
CA THR A 667 18.63 11.97 -17.17
C THR A 667 18.69 10.47 -16.87
N PRO A 668 19.17 10.05 -15.68
CA PRO A 668 19.12 8.66 -15.24
C PRO A 668 17.71 8.27 -14.76
N GLU A 669 17.38 6.99 -14.85
CA GLU A 669 16.16 6.40 -14.27
C GLU A 669 16.30 6.10 -12.77
N LEU A 670 17.54 6.05 -12.26
CA LEU A 670 17.87 5.85 -10.85
C LEU A 670 19.26 6.40 -10.52
N ILE A 671 19.42 6.98 -9.33
CA ILE A 671 20.69 7.44 -8.79
C ILE A 671 21.06 6.58 -7.57
N LEU A 672 22.25 5.99 -7.59
CA LEU A 672 22.89 5.38 -6.43
C LEU A 672 23.93 6.35 -5.91
N SER A 673 23.79 6.88 -4.71
CA SER A 673 24.73 7.87 -4.16
C SER A 673 25.29 7.43 -2.83
N ASP A 674 26.60 7.52 -2.62
CA ASP A 674 27.14 7.56 -1.26
C ASP A 674 26.58 8.80 -0.54
N ILE A 675 26.38 8.67 0.77
CA ILE A 675 25.99 9.79 1.62
C ILE A 675 27.20 10.70 1.85
N MET A 676 28.38 10.13 2.14
CA MET A 676 29.55 10.88 2.58
C MET A 676 30.56 11.00 1.44
N MET A 677 30.63 12.17 0.80
CA MET A 677 31.57 12.44 -0.29
C MET A 677 32.17 13.84 -0.17
N PRO A 678 33.41 14.07 -0.62
CA PRO A 678 34.04 15.39 -0.65
C PRO A 678 33.37 16.31 -1.67
N VAL A 679 33.55 17.63 -1.49
CA VAL A 679 32.97 18.72 -2.32
C VAL A 679 31.45 18.88 -2.16
N MET A 680 30.69 17.83 -2.44
CA MET A 680 29.24 17.78 -2.25
C MET A 680 28.82 16.37 -1.86
N ASP A 681 28.15 16.28 -0.72
CA ASP A 681 27.65 15.05 -0.14
C ASP A 681 26.34 14.58 -0.80
N GLY A 682 25.93 13.34 -0.53
CA GLY A 682 24.73 12.77 -1.13
C GLY A 682 23.45 13.51 -0.73
N LYS A 683 23.38 14.06 0.49
CA LYS A 683 22.25 14.87 0.96
C LYS A 683 22.17 16.21 0.22
N GLY A 684 23.31 16.89 0.02
CA GLY A 684 23.40 18.11 -0.78
C GLY A 684 23.00 17.88 -2.24
N LEU A 685 23.42 16.75 -2.83
CA LEU A 685 22.98 16.32 -4.15
C LEU A 685 21.46 16.12 -4.20
N LEU A 686 20.89 15.35 -3.27
CA LEU A 686 19.46 15.09 -3.20
C LEU A 686 18.65 16.38 -3.07
N LYS A 687 19.04 17.28 -2.15
CA LYS A 687 18.39 18.59 -1.99
C LYS A 687 18.38 19.38 -3.29
N LYS A 688 19.52 19.44 -3.99
CA LYS A 688 19.63 20.13 -5.29
C LYS A 688 18.84 19.48 -6.41
N ILE A 689 18.62 18.16 -6.36
CA ILE A 689 17.75 17.44 -7.30
C ILE A 689 16.29 17.75 -7.00
N ARG A 690 15.88 17.72 -5.73
CA ARG A 690 14.50 17.99 -5.30
C ARG A 690 14.09 19.46 -5.48
N GLU A 691 15.04 20.41 -5.38
CA GLU A 691 14.83 21.83 -5.70
C GLU A 691 14.56 22.11 -7.20
N ARG A 692 14.84 21.15 -8.10
CA ARG A 692 14.60 21.29 -9.54
C ARG A 692 13.30 20.58 -9.94
N GLU A 693 12.30 21.35 -10.37
CA GLU A 693 10.99 20.83 -10.81
C GLU A 693 11.10 19.70 -11.86
N GLU A 694 12.08 19.77 -12.78
CA GLU A 694 12.22 18.77 -13.85
C GLU A 694 12.76 17.40 -13.39
N LYS A 695 13.34 17.30 -12.18
CA LYS A 695 14.15 16.12 -11.74
C LYS A 695 13.78 15.60 -10.36
N HIS A 696 12.81 16.21 -9.68
CA HIS A 696 12.41 15.84 -8.33
C HIS A 696 11.90 14.38 -8.24
N TRP A 697 11.47 13.78 -9.34
CA TRP A 697 10.89 12.43 -9.43
C TRP A 697 11.94 11.32 -9.64
N ILE A 698 13.21 11.65 -9.89
CA ILE A 698 14.26 10.63 -10.09
C ILE A 698 14.50 9.90 -8.76
N PRO A 699 14.37 8.56 -8.71
CA PRO A 699 14.55 7.80 -7.50
C PRO A 699 16.04 7.78 -7.12
N LEU A 700 16.31 8.07 -5.86
CA LEU A 700 17.67 8.06 -5.31
C LEU A 700 17.76 7.04 -4.17
N ILE A 701 18.73 6.13 -4.29
CA ILE A 701 19.09 5.16 -3.27
C ILE A 701 20.41 5.60 -2.63
N PHE A 702 20.40 5.82 -1.32
CA PHE A 702 21.64 6.10 -0.58
C PHE A 702 22.44 4.83 -0.30
N LEU A 703 23.76 4.91 -0.44
CA LEU A 703 24.72 3.92 0.02
C LEU A 703 25.44 4.47 1.25
N SER A 704 25.30 3.82 2.41
CA SER A 704 25.87 4.31 3.67
C SER A 704 26.87 3.34 4.26
N ALA A 705 28.03 3.83 4.72
CA ALA A 705 28.97 3.03 5.53
C ALA A 705 28.54 2.89 7.01
N ARG A 706 27.51 3.63 7.44
CA ARG A 706 26.96 3.58 8.80
C ARG A 706 25.75 2.63 8.83
N ALA A 707 25.90 1.52 9.54
CA ALA A 707 24.77 0.70 9.98
C ALA A 707 24.05 1.42 11.14
N GLY A 708 22.73 1.60 11.02
CA GLY A 708 21.94 2.23 12.09
C GLY A 708 20.73 3.02 11.60
N GLU A 709 19.67 3.02 12.42
CA GLU A 709 18.37 3.63 12.14
C GLU A 709 18.39 5.16 12.05
N GLU A 710 19.31 5.85 12.74
CA GLU A 710 19.45 7.32 12.62
C GLU A 710 19.85 7.75 11.21
N ALA A 711 20.74 7.00 10.53
CA ALA A 711 21.15 7.29 9.16
C ALA A 711 20.09 6.92 8.12
N ARG A 712 19.23 5.93 8.43
CA ARG A 712 18.07 5.55 7.62
C ARG A 712 16.95 6.58 7.73
N ILE A 713 16.65 7.01 8.95
CA ILE A 713 15.69 8.09 9.24
C ILE A 713 16.22 9.36 8.57
N ASP A 714 17.48 9.74 8.76
CA ASP A 714 18.10 10.89 8.09
C ASP A 714 18.03 10.83 6.55
N GLY A 715 18.14 9.63 5.96
CA GLY A 715 18.09 9.43 4.51
C GLY A 715 16.68 9.52 3.94
N LEU A 716 15.70 8.91 4.63
CA LEU A 716 14.28 8.95 4.24
C LEU A 716 13.63 10.31 4.57
N GLU A 717 13.96 10.92 5.71
CA GLU A 717 13.55 12.28 6.08
C GLU A 717 14.15 13.34 5.16
N ALA A 718 15.36 13.12 4.62
CA ALA A 718 15.94 13.95 3.57
C ALA A 718 15.25 13.77 2.19
N GLY A 719 14.34 12.80 2.05
CA GLY A 719 13.53 12.58 0.86
C GLY A 719 14.11 11.59 -0.16
N ALA A 720 14.99 10.67 0.26
CA ALA A 720 15.45 9.57 -0.58
C ALA A 720 14.39 8.47 -0.71
N ASP A 721 14.43 7.73 -1.81
CA ASP A 721 13.43 6.71 -2.14
C ASP A 721 13.77 5.34 -1.53
N ASP A 722 15.05 5.09 -1.27
CA ASP A 722 15.54 3.95 -0.51
C ASP A 722 16.96 4.21 0.03
N TYR A 723 17.47 3.27 0.81
CA TYR A 723 18.84 3.28 1.33
C TYR A 723 19.38 1.85 1.40
N LEU A 724 20.70 1.72 1.39
CA LEU A 724 21.43 0.45 1.46
C LEU A 724 22.72 0.63 2.27
N VAL A 725 22.96 -0.27 3.22
CA VAL A 725 24.13 -0.21 4.10
C VAL A 725 25.29 -1.02 3.50
N LYS A 726 26.49 -0.45 3.51
CA LYS A 726 27.76 -1.13 3.14
C LYS A 726 28.28 -1.89 4.37
N PRO A 727 28.64 -3.18 4.28
CA PRO A 727 28.63 -4.02 3.08
C PRO A 727 27.24 -4.59 2.76
N PHE A 728 26.85 -4.57 1.49
CA PHE A 728 25.59 -5.12 0.99
C PHE A 728 25.82 -6.35 0.09
N SER A 729 24.81 -7.21 -0.01
CA SER A 729 24.84 -8.31 -0.99
C SER A 729 24.49 -7.80 -2.40
N ALA A 730 25.08 -8.43 -3.43
CA ALA A 730 24.78 -8.09 -4.82
C ALA A 730 23.29 -8.29 -5.17
N GLN A 731 22.67 -9.33 -4.59
CA GLN A 731 21.26 -9.67 -4.82
C GLN A 731 20.30 -8.64 -4.19
N GLU A 732 20.63 -8.12 -3.01
CA GLU A 732 19.86 -7.07 -2.34
C GLU A 732 19.91 -5.74 -3.11
N LEU A 733 21.10 -5.31 -3.54
CA LEU A 733 21.27 -4.11 -4.37
C LEU A 733 20.44 -4.22 -5.66
N LEU A 734 20.61 -5.31 -6.42
CA LEU A 734 19.88 -5.52 -7.68
C LEU A 734 18.37 -5.55 -7.46
N SER A 735 17.91 -6.16 -6.37
CA SER A 735 16.47 -6.23 -6.07
C SER A 735 15.88 -4.84 -5.79
N LYS A 736 16.57 -4.00 -5.02
CA LYS A 736 16.16 -2.61 -4.74
C LYS A 736 16.19 -1.74 -5.99
N VAL A 737 17.27 -1.83 -6.79
CA VAL A 737 17.41 -1.08 -8.05
C VAL A 737 16.30 -1.45 -9.03
N ARG A 738 16.02 -2.75 -9.24
CA ARG A 738 14.92 -3.21 -10.11
C ARG A 738 13.57 -2.74 -9.61
N ALA A 739 13.31 -2.84 -8.31
CA ALA A 739 12.05 -2.40 -7.70
C ALA A 739 11.81 -0.91 -7.93
N GLN A 740 12.80 -0.07 -7.66
CA GLN A 740 12.68 1.39 -7.81
C GLN A 740 12.55 1.82 -9.27
N ILE A 741 13.31 1.23 -10.20
CA ILE A 741 13.15 1.48 -11.64
C ILE A 741 11.75 1.07 -12.12
N LYS A 742 11.24 -0.09 -11.67
CA LYS A 742 9.89 -0.54 -12.04
C LYS A 742 8.79 0.39 -11.50
N ILE A 743 8.89 0.82 -10.24
CA ILE A 743 7.95 1.75 -9.62
C ILE A 743 7.97 3.09 -10.35
N ASN A 744 9.16 3.63 -10.61
CA ASN A 744 9.32 4.90 -11.33
C ASN A 744 8.73 4.81 -12.75
N ARG A 745 8.98 3.71 -13.48
CA ARG A 745 8.37 3.48 -14.81
C ARG A 745 6.86 3.43 -14.77
N VAL A 746 6.25 2.73 -13.80
CA VAL A 746 4.78 2.66 -13.68
C VAL A 746 4.20 4.03 -13.33
N ARG A 747 4.85 4.78 -12.44
CA ARG A 747 4.47 6.15 -12.07
C ARG A 747 4.52 7.08 -13.28
N LEU A 748 5.66 7.15 -13.96
CA LEU A 748 5.86 7.98 -15.15
C LEU A 748 4.94 7.56 -16.30
N TYR A 749 4.69 6.26 -16.47
CA TYR A 749 3.76 5.75 -17.48
C TYR A 749 2.32 6.20 -17.20
N ASN A 750 1.87 6.12 -15.95
CA ASN A 750 0.53 6.56 -15.56
C ASN A 750 0.38 8.09 -15.61
N GLU A 751 1.39 8.84 -15.17
CA GLU A 751 1.42 10.31 -15.26
C GLU A 751 1.43 10.77 -16.74
N ARG A 752 2.27 10.16 -17.58
CA ARG A 752 2.32 10.46 -19.03
C ARG A 752 1.00 10.11 -19.72
N ARG A 753 0.38 8.97 -19.40
CA ARG A 753 -0.95 8.61 -19.92
C ARG A 753 -2.05 9.59 -19.49
N MET A 754 -1.99 10.09 -18.26
CA MET A 754 -2.95 11.10 -17.80
C MET A 754 -2.71 12.44 -18.53
N ARG A 755 -1.46 12.84 -18.70
CA ARG A 755 -1.07 14.04 -19.46
C ARG A 755 -1.59 14.01 -20.89
N ASP A 756 -1.29 12.94 -21.61
CA ASP A 756 -1.73 12.77 -23.00
C ASP A 756 -3.27 12.74 -23.09
N PHE A 757 -3.93 12.10 -22.12
CA PHE A 757 -5.38 12.11 -22.00
C PHE A 757 -5.94 13.53 -21.81
N VAL A 758 -5.40 14.31 -20.86
CA VAL A 758 -5.91 15.64 -20.53
C VAL A 758 -5.68 16.61 -21.69
N ALA A 759 -4.51 16.57 -22.31
CA ALA A 759 -4.19 17.40 -23.47
C ALA A 759 -5.12 17.12 -24.65
N VAL A 760 -5.32 15.84 -25.02
CA VAL A 760 -6.19 15.47 -26.14
C VAL A 760 -7.66 15.75 -25.81
N ALA A 761 -8.13 15.36 -24.62
CA ALA A 761 -9.52 15.60 -24.22
C ALA A 761 -9.86 17.10 -24.22
N THR A 762 -8.92 17.94 -23.79
CA THR A 762 -9.12 19.39 -23.84
C THR A 762 -9.21 19.91 -25.26
N HIS A 763 -8.28 19.53 -26.14
CA HIS A 763 -8.32 19.94 -27.54
C HIS A 763 -9.65 19.54 -28.22
N GLU A 764 -10.10 18.31 -27.97
CA GLU A 764 -11.35 17.78 -28.48
C GLU A 764 -12.60 18.45 -27.87
N LEU A 765 -12.52 18.97 -26.64
CA LEU A 765 -13.59 19.78 -26.02
C LEU A 765 -13.60 21.22 -26.55
N LYS A 766 -12.42 21.83 -26.81
CA LYS A 766 -12.27 23.24 -27.23
C LYS A 766 -12.75 23.48 -28.66
N THR A 767 -12.59 22.48 -29.53
CA THR A 767 -13.00 22.54 -30.95
C THR A 767 -14.51 22.81 -31.13
N PRO A 768 -15.44 21.97 -30.61
CA PRO A 768 -16.87 22.25 -30.71
C PRO A 768 -17.29 23.49 -29.91
N LEU A 769 -16.61 23.80 -28.80
CA LEU A 769 -16.90 25.03 -28.02
C LEU A 769 -16.61 26.31 -28.82
N THR A 770 -15.52 26.34 -29.59
CA THR A 770 -15.15 27.49 -30.44
C THR A 770 -16.19 27.69 -31.55
N ALA A 771 -16.65 26.60 -32.16
CA ALA A 771 -17.72 26.65 -33.16
C ALA A 771 -19.05 27.15 -32.55
N LEU A 772 -19.43 26.64 -31.37
CA LEU A 772 -20.62 27.10 -30.64
C LEU A 772 -20.54 28.59 -30.29
N PHE A 773 -19.37 29.08 -29.88
CA PHE A 773 -19.16 30.49 -29.59
C PHE A 773 -19.44 31.36 -30.83
N GLY A 774 -18.92 30.96 -31.99
CA GLY A 774 -19.17 31.64 -33.27
C GLY A 774 -20.65 31.65 -33.66
N TYR A 775 -21.33 30.51 -33.58
CA TYR A 775 -22.76 30.44 -33.92
C TYR A 775 -23.62 31.26 -32.97
N VAL A 776 -23.39 31.19 -31.66
CA VAL A 776 -24.19 31.95 -30.69
C VAL A 776 -24.01 33.46 -30.86
N GLN A 777 -22.78 33.93 -31.15
CA GLN A 777 -22.55 35.34 -31.49
C GLN A 777 -23.31 35.77 -32.75
N LEU A 778 -23.37 34.91 -33.77
CA LEU A 778 -24.15 35.15 -34.98
C LEU A 778 -25.66 35.21 -34.69
N ILE A 779 -26.19 34.31 -33.85
CA ILE A 779 -27.60 34.36 -33.41
C ILE A 779 -27.89 35.69 -32.71
N GLY A 780 -27.04 36.11 -31.76
CA GLY A 780 -27.23 37.36 -31.01
C GLY A 780 -27.15 38.61 -31.90
N LYS A 781 -26.22 38.62 -32.87
CA LYS A 781 -26.08 39.75 -33.80
C LYS A 781 -27.27 39.87 -34.75
N LYS A 782 -27.84 38.75 -35.22
CA LYS A 782 -29.03 38.75 -36.09
C LYS A 782 -30.33 38.96 -35.31
N SER A 783 -30.44 38.48 -34.08
CA SER A 783 -31.63 38.69 -33.24
C SER A 783 -31.84 40.17 -32.92
N ALA A 784 -30.76 40.93 -32.73
CA ALA A 784 -30.80 42.39 -32.58
C ALA A 784 -31.39 43.10 -33.82
N THR A 785 -31.23 42.52 -35.00
CA THR A 785 -31.78 43.07 -36.27
C THR A 785 -33.25 42.75 -36.45
N ILE A 786 -33.71 41.59 -35.95
CA ILE A 786 -35.08 41.08 -36.12
C ILE A 786 -35.99 41.54 -34.97
N ASN A 787 -35.41 42.09 -33.91
CA ASN A 787 -36.08 42.65 -32.73
C ASN A 787 -37.05 41.66 -32.07
N GLU A 788 -36.70 40.37 -32.07
CA GLU A 788 -37.46 39.32 -31.43
C GLU A 788 -36.85 39.02 -30.04
N PRO A 789 -37.51 39.40 -28.93
CA PRO A 789 -36.93 39.30 -27.58
C PRO A 789 -36.64 37.85 -27.17
N LEU A 790 -37.38 36.90 -27.73
CA LEU A 790 -37.25 35.48 -27.42
C LEU A 790 -35.95 34.89 -27.98
N ILE A 791 -35.57 35.24 -29.22
CA ILE A 791 -34.31 34.81 -29.83
C ILE A 791 -33.12 35.45 -29.09
N THR A 792 -33.23 36.75 -28.79
CA THR A 792 -32.16 37.49 -28.10
C THR A 792 -31.88 36.90 -26.72
N ASN A 793 -32.91 36.61 -25.93
CA ASN A 793 -32.76 35.99 -24.62
C ASN A 793 -32.22 34.55 -24.70
N ALA A 794 -32.64 33.76 -25.70
CA ALA A 794 -32.11 32.42 -25.92
C ALA A 794 -30.63 32.45 -26.35
N ALA A 795 -30.23 33.39 -27.21
CA ALA A 795 -28.85 33.57 -27.64
C ALA A 795 -27.94 34.00 -26.49
N GLU A 796 -28.37 34.97 -25.67
CA GLU A 796 -27.62 35.42 -24.49
C GLU A 796 -27.42 34.28 -23.48
N ARG A 797 -28.48 33.52 -23.20
CA ARG A 797 -28.41 32.36 -22.30
C ARG A 797 -27.53 31.25 -22.84
N ALA A 798 -27.62 30.92 -24.13
CA ALA A 798 -26.72 29.98 -24.78
C ALA A 798 -25.26 30.47 -24.70
N GLY A 799 -25.01 31.76 -24.93
CA GLY A 799 -23.68 32.36 -24.91
C GLY A 799 -23.05 32.31 -23.53
N TYR A 800 -23.86 32.54 -22.49
CA TYR A 800 -23.45 32.35 -21.10
C TYR A 800 -23.02 30.89 -20.82
N GLN A 801 -23.77 29.89 -21.30
CA GLN A 801 -23.40 28.48 -21.11
C GLN A 801 -22.12 28.10 -21.88
N VAL A 802 -21.93 28.58 -23.12
CA VAL A 802 -20.68 28.36 -23.89
C VAL A 802 -19.48 28.95 -23.16
N THR A 803 -19.58 30.21 -22.73
CA THR A 803 -18.49 30.91 -22.03
C THR A 803 -18.13 30.21 -20.72
N ARG A 804 -19.15 29.73 -19.99
CA ARG A 804 -18.93 28.93 -18.77
C ARG A 804 -18.18 27.63 -19.07
N MET A 805 -18.56 26.90 -20.12
CA MET A 805 -17.89 25.67 -20.51
C MET A 805 -16.44 25.91 -20.98
N ALA A 806 -16.17 27.00 -21.71
CA ALA A 806 -14.81 27.38 -22.10
C ALA A 806 -13.91 27.62 -20.88
N ARG A 807 -14.39 28.37 -19.89
CA ARG A 807 -13.66 28.60 -18.64
C ARG A 807 -13.34 27.30 -17.89
N LEU A 808 -14.29 26.35 -17.87
CA LEU A 808 -14.05 25.04 -17.24
C LEU A 808 -12.94 24.24 -17.93
N VAL A 809 -12.84 24.33 -19.26
CA VAL A 809 -11.79 23.69 -20.04
C VAL A 809 -10.43 24.34 -19.77
N ASP A 810 -10.37 25.67 -19.72
CA ASP A 810 -9.13 26.40 -19.43
C ASP A 810 -8.66 26.18 -17.97
N ASP A 811 -9.57 26.19 -16.98
CA ASP A 811 -9.24 25.85 -15.58
C ASP A 811 -8.70 24.41 -15.45
N PHE A 812 -9.23 23.48 -16.24
CA PHE A 812 -8.76 22.09 -16.29
C PHE A 812 -7.36 21.97 -16.92
N LEU A 813 -7.07 22.74 -17.97
CA LEU A 813 -5.72 22.83 -18.55
C LEU A 813 -4.70 23.39 -17.58
N ASP A 814 -5.03 24.50 -16.92
CA ASP A 814 -4.12 25.15 -15.97
C ASP A 814 -3.81 24.20 -14.81
N MET A 815 -4.80 23.44 -14.35
CA MET A 815 -4.63 22.41 -13.34
C MET A 815 -3.75 21.24 -13.81
N SER A 816 -3.89 20.78 -15.05
CA SER A 816 -2.98 19.78 -15.64
C SER A 816 -1.55 20.30 -15.73
N LYS A 817 -1.38 21.54 -16.19
CA LYS A 817 -0.06 22.18 -16.28
C LYS A 817 0.57 22.37 -14.90
N LEU A 818 -0.24 22.62 -13.87
CA LEU A 818 0.21 22.71 -12.47
C LEU A 818 0.69 21.37 -11.92
N ASP A 819 -0.08 20.29 -12.13
CA ASP A 819 0.32 18.92 -11.72
C ASP A 819 1.65 18.48 -12.39
N GLU A 820 2.05 19.14 -13.47
CA GLU A 820 3.24 18.86 -14.28
C GLU A 820 4.40 19.83 -14.05
N GLY A 821 4.23 20.87 -13.22
CA GLY A 821 5.21 21.95 -13.05
C GLY A 821 5.39 22.85 -14.29
N MET A 822 4.59 22.66 -15.34
CA MET A 822 4.71 23.34 -16.65
C MET A 822 3.92 24.66 -16.74
N LEU A 823 3.30 25.11 -15.64
CA LEU A 823 2.67 26.43 -15.58
C LEU A 823 3.76 27.51 -15.45
N TYR A 824 4.26 27.96 -16.60
CA TYR A 824 5.17 29.10 -16.68
C TYR A 824 4.40 30.40 -16.51
N LEU A 825 4.84 31.24 -15.59
CA LEU A 825 4.32 32.59 -15.40
C LEU A 825 4.97 33.55 -16.41
N ASN A 826 4.15 34.31 -17.12
CA ASN A 826 4.62 35.36 -18.00
C ASN A 826 4.83 36.66 -17.22
N TRP A 827 6.03 36.86 -16.69
CA TRP A 827 6.34 38.02 -15.84
C TRP A 827 6.39 39.32 -16.63
N GLU A 828 5.52 40.27 -16.27
CA GLU A 828 5.54 41.64 -16.77
C GLU A 828 5.30 42.67 -15.67
N LYS A 829 5.73 43.91 -15.90
CA LYS A 829 5.41 45.05 -15.03
C LYS A 829 4.13 45.72 -15.51
N PHE A 830 3.17 45.84 -14.61
CA PHE A 830 1.88 46.47 -14.91
C PHE A 830 1.30 47.19 -13.69
N ASP A 831 0.34 48.08 -13.93
CA ASP A 831 -0.44 48.73 -12.87
C ASP A 831 -1.56 47.81 -12.38
N LEU A 832 -1.48 47.38 -11.12
CA LEU A 832 -2.49 46.53 -10.50
C LEU A 832 -3.85 47.22 -10.41
N HIS A 833 -3.89 48.53 -10.21
CA HIS A 833 -5.15 49.26 -10.11
C HIS A 833 -5.89 49.26 -11.44
N THR A 834 -5.16 49.51 -12.54
CA THR A 834 -5.74 49.44 -13.90
C THR A 834 -6.29 48.06 -14.20
N LEU A 835 -5.56 46.99 -13.86
CA LEU A 835 -6.05 45.61 -14.03
C LEU A 835 -7.35 45.37 -13.24
N VAL A 836 -7.39 45.78 -11.97
CA VAL A 836 -8.58 45.58 -11.12
C VAL A 836 -9.76 46.39 -11.63
N GLU A 837 -9.56 47.62 -12.09
CA GLU A 837 -10.61 48.46 -12.70
C GLU A 837 -11.19 47.84 -13.97
N GLU A 838 -10.33 47.32 -14.86
CA GLU A 838 -10.75 46.60 -16.07
C GLU A 838 -11.62 45.39 -15.71
N ILE A 839 -11.16 44.55 -14.79
CA ILE A 839 -11.88 43.34 -14.38
C ILE A 839 -13.20 43.69 -13.70
N VAL A 840 -13.23 44.68 -12.82
CA VAL A 840 -14.46 45.13 -12.16
C VAL A 840 -15.47 45.62 -13.19
N ARG A 841 -15.02 46.40 -14.18
CA ARG A 841 -15.87 46.87 -15.28
C ARG A 841 -16.42 45.72 -16.10
N ASP A 842 -15.58 44.74 -16.43
CA ASP A 842 -15.97 43.56 -17.21
C ASP A 842 -16.98 42.70 -16.45
N VAL A 843 -16.72 42.38 -15.18
CA VAL A 843 -17.64 41.60 -14.36
C VAL A 843 -18.95 42.35 -14.11
N GLN A 844 -18.91 43.66 -13.85
CA GLN A 844 -20.10 44.50 -13.65
C GLN A 844 -21.03 44.48 -14.88
N SER A 845 -20.47 44.46 -16.10
CA SER A 845 -21.25 44.41 -17.34
C SER A 845 -22.05 43.12 -17.50
N THR A 846 -21.58 42.03 -16.90
CA THR A 846 -22.24 40.71 -16.95
C THR A 846 -23.16 40.44 -15.76
N SER A 847 -23.08 41.25 -14.70
CA SER A 847 -23.80 41.05 -13.43
C SER A 847 -24.52 42.33 -12.96
N PRO A 848 -25.53 42.82 -13.69
CA PRO A 848 -26.19 44.11 -13.40
C PRO A 848 -27.00 44.13 -12.10
N ALA A 849 -27.27 42.96 -11.50
CA ALA A 849 -28.00 42.84 -10.24
C ALA A 849 -27.17 43.21 -9.00
N HIS A 850 -25.83 43.27 -9.14
CA HIS A 850 -24.89 43.57 -8.08
C HIS A 850 -24.11 44.84 -8.40
N MET A 851 -23.86 45.69 -7.40
CA MET A 851 -22.96 46.84 -7.49
C MET A 851 -21.57 46.44 -7.01
N LEU A 852 -20.61 46.39 -7.93
CA LEU A 852 -19.20 46.20 -7.63
C LEU A 852 -18.56 47.56 -7.30
N HIS A 853 -18.09 47.71 -6.07
CA HIS A 853 -17.41 48.92 -5.62
C HIS A 853 -15.91 48.66 -5.48
N PHE A 854 -15.12 49.21 -6.39
CA PHE A 854 -13.67 49.25 -6.26
C PHE A 854 -13.23 50.52 -5.52
N ASN A 855 -12.57 50.36 -4.38
CA ASN A 855 -11.93 51.48 -3.69
C ASN A 855 -10.52 51.66 -4.25
N ALA A 856 -10.39 52.50 -5.28
CA ALA A 856 -9.13 52.81 -5.92
C ALA A 856 -8.21 53.60 -4.98
N GLY A 857 -7.05 53.04 -4.66
CA GLY A 857 -5.96 53.72 -3.96
C GLY A 857 -5.02 54.45 -4.92
N GLU A 858 -3.75 54.59 -4.53
CA GLU A 858 -2.70 55.12 -5.41
C GLU A 858 -2.20 54.06 -6.40
N ALA A 859 -1.90 54.47 -7.64
CA ALA A 859 -1.37 53.59 -8.70
C ALA A 859 -0.19 52.76 -8.19
N LEU A 860 -0.22 51.45 -8.48
CA LEU A 860 0.71 50.49 -7.87
C LEU A 860 1.27 49.57 -8.93
N GLN A 861 2.55 49.76 -9.24
CA GLN A 861 3.29 48.92 -10.17
C GLN A 861 3.73 47.64 -9.47
N ILE A 862 3.36 46.49 -10.02
CA ILE A 862 3.81 45.18 -9.57
C ILE A 862 4.47 44.42 -10.72
N ASN A 863 5.29 43.43 -10.39
CA ASN A 863 5.86 42.48 -11.34
C ASN A 863 5.14 41.14 -11.16
N GLY A 864 4.57 40.60 -12.22
CA GLY A 864 3.78 39.37 -12.16
C GLY A 864 3.18 38.97 -13.49
N ASP A 865 2.50 37.83 -13.52
CA ASP A 865 1.69 37.43 -14.67
C ASP A 865 0.32 38.10 -14.61
N ARG A 866 0.15 39.16 -15.42
CA ARG A 866 -1.07 39.98 -15.46
C ARG A 866 -2.31 39.16 -15.79
N GLU A 867 -2.20 38.17 -16.67
CA GLU A 867 -3.32 37.33 -17.08
C GLU A 867 -3.74 36.40 -15.93
N LYS A 868 -2.78 35.72 -15.30
CA LYS A 868 -3.05 34.81 -14.17
C LYS A 868 -3.52 35.54 -12.92
N ILE A 869 -2.95 36.70 -12.60
CA ILE A 869 -3.44 37.55 -11.50
C ILE A 869 -4.88 38.02 -11.81
N GLY A 870 -5.16 38.38 -13.06
CA GLY A 870 -6.52 38.74 -13.48
C GLY A 870 -7.52 37.59 -13.34
N GLN A 871 -7.10 36.35 -13.62
CA GLN A 871 -7.90 35.14 -13.41
C GLN A 871 -8.26 34.95 -11.92
N VAL A 872 -7.32 35.19 -10.99
CA VAL A 872 -7.58 35.14 -9.55
C VAL A 872 -8.65 36.14 -9.14
N ILE A 873 -8.50 37.40 -9.54
CA ILE A 873 -9.44 38.48 -9.19
C ILE A 873 -10.84 38.19 -9.75
N THR A 874 -10.91 37.77 -11.01
CA THR A 874 -12.17 37.40 -11.67
C THR A 874 -12.87 36.26 -10.93
N ASN A 875 -12.13 35.21 -10.54
CA ASN A 875 -12.68 34.07 -9.82
C ASN A 875 -13.22 34.45 -8.43
N LEU A 876 -12.52 35.31 -7.70
CA LEU A 876 -12.98 35.80 -6.39
C LEU A 876 -14.24 36.67 -6.53
N LEU A 877 -14.29 37.58 -7.50
CA LEU A 877 -15.47 38.44 -7.76
C LEU A 877 -16.69 37.64 -8.20
N VAL A 878 -16.53 36.69 -9.12
CA VAL A 878 -17.62 35.83 -9.58
C VAL A 878 -18.16 34.96 -8.44
N ASN A 879 -17.29 34.45 -7.56
CA ASN A 879 -17.72 33.73 -6.36
C ASN A 879 -18.49 34.64 -5.39
N ALA A 880 -18.00 35.86 -5.14
CA ALA A 880 -18.66 36.85 -4.28
C ALA A 880 -20.09 37.16 -4.75
N ILE A 881 -20.28 37.40 -6.06
CA ILE A 881 -21.61 37.63 -6.67
C ILE A 881 -22.50 36.39 -6.51
N LYS A 882 -21.95 35.21 -6.82
CA LYS A 882 -22.67 33.93 -6.83
C LYS A 882 -23.21 33.55 -5.45
N TYR A 883 -22.43 33.77 -4.39
CA TYR A 883 -22.79 33.38 -3.01
C TYR A 883 -23.47 34.50 -2.21
N ALA A 884 -23.70 35.66 -2.84
CA ALA A 884 -24.44 36.78 -2.26
C ALA A 884 -25.63 37.22 -3.14
N PRO A 885 -26.58 36.32 -3.51
CA PRO A 885 -27.65 36.64 -4.46
C PRO A 885 -28.64 37.72 -3.96
N GLU A 886 -28.77 37.90 -2.64
CA GLU A 886 -29.67 38.89 -2.01
C GLU A 886 -28.94 40.18 -1.58
N ALA A 887 -27.60 40.22 -1.67
CA ALA A 887 -26.82 41.38 -1.27
C ALA A 887 -26.42 42.20 -2.50
N PRO A 888 -26.81 43.48 -2.60
CA PRO A 888 -26.60 44.26 -3.81
C PRO A 888 -25.17 44.79 -3.95
N ARG A 889 -24.23 44.48 -3.05
CA ARG A 889 -22.89 45.09 -3.02
C ARG A 889 -21.80 44.04 -2.84
N VAL A 890 -20.76 44.13 -3.66
CA VAL A 890 -19.48 43.44 -3.46
C VAL A 890 -18.38 44.50 -3.48
N GLU A 891 -17.46 44.43 -2.53
CA GLU A 891 -16.37 45.40 -2.41
C GLU A 891 -15.06 44.76 -2.81
N ILE A 892 -14.25 45.52 -3.55
CA ILE A 892 -12.86 45.17 -3.83
C ILE A 892 -11.97 46.35 -3.44
N TYR A 893 -10.91 46.06 -2.69
CA TYR A 893 -9.99 47.08 -2.23
C TYR A 893 -8.58 46.51 -2.07
N ILE A 894 -7.60 47.38 -2.30
CA ILE A 894 -6.19 47.04 -2.24
C ILE A 894 -5.60 47.67 -0.99
N THR A 895 -4.79 46.91 -0.25
CA THR A 895 -4.03 47.40 0.90
C THR A 895 -2.57 47.03 0.73
N THR A 896 -1.67 47.84 1.28
CA THR A 896 -0.23 47.54 1.26
C THR A 896 0.24 47.33 2.70
N LYS A 897 0.94 46.22 2.97
CA LYS A 897 1.51 45.86 4.27
C LYS A 897 2.87 45.19 4.07
N GLU A 898 3.90 45.64 4.80
CA GLU A 898 5.18 44.91 4.96
C GLU A 898 5.75 44.30 3.66
N GLU A 899 5.98 45.16 2.64
CA GLU A 899 6.50 44.77 1.31
C GLU A 899 5.58 43.88 0.44
N GLN A 900 4.32 43.73 0.84
CA GLN A 900 3.30 42.98 0.10
C GLN A 900 2.10 43.88 -0.22
N VAL A 901 1.50 43.66 -1.38
CA VAL A 901 0.17 44.16 -1.71
C VAL A 901 -0.86 43.09 -1.43
N VAL A 902 -1.96 43.44 -0.76
CA VAL A 902 -3.06 42.54 -0.44
C VAL A 902 -4.34 43.03 -1.12
N ILE A 903 -4.89 42.21 -2.00
CA ILE A 903 -6.16 42.43 -2.69
C ILE A 903 -7.25 41.74 -1.88
N ASN A 904 -8.30 42.46 -1.53
CA ASN A 904 -9.43 41.95 -0.75
C ASN A 904 -10.71 42.02 -1.57
N VAL A 905 -11.47 40.94 -1.60
CA VAL A 905 -12.80 40.83 -2.20
C VAL A 905 -13.80 40.45 -1.11
N ARG A 906 -14.71 41.36 -0.79
CA ARG A 906 -15.70 41.20 0.27
C ARG A 906 -17.11 41.06 -0.32
N ASP A 907 -17.78 39.99 0.09
CA ASP A 907 -19.20 39.77 -0.12
C ASP A 907 -19.99 39.90 1.20
N TYR A 908 -21.31 40.03 1.07
CA TYR A 908 -22.26 40.07 2.18
C TYR A 908 -23.28 38.92 2.05
N GLY A 909 -22.79 37.76 1.62
CA GLY A 909 -23.60 36.58 1.33
C GLY A 909 -23.74 35.63 2.53
N VAL A 910 -23.90 34.34 2.21
CA VAL A 910 -24.22 33.29 3.20
C VAL A 910 -23.11 32.98 4.21
N GLY A 911 -21.85 33.38 3.91
CA GLY A 911 -20.69 33.07 4.73
C GLY A 911 -20.30 31.58 4.77
N ILE A 912 -19.19 31.28 5.44
CA ILE A 912 -18.53 29.96 5.50
C ILE A 912 -18.31 29.58 6.96
N LYS A 913 -18.68 28.35 7.35
CA LYS A 913 -18.47 27.83 8.72
C LYS A 913 -16.97 27.78 9.05
N LYS A 914 -16.61 28.07 10.30
CA LYS A 914 -15.20 28.06 10.76
C LYS A 914 -14.48 26.73 10.48
N GLU A 915 -15.18 25.61 10.58
CA GLU A 915 -14.64 24.26 10.32
C GLU A 915 -14.24 24.06 8.85
N ASP A 916 -14.90 24.75 7.93
CA ASP A 916 -14.68 24.58 6.48
C ASP A 916 -13.61 25.55 5.94
N GLN A 917 -13.37 26.68 6.61
CA GLN A 917 -12.43 27.74 6.17
C GLN A 917 -11.01 27.23 5.88
N PRO A 918 -10.39 26.35 6.69
CA PRO A 918 -9.06 25.80 6.41
C PRO A 918 -9.02 24.85 5.19
N HIS A 919 -10.17 24.55 4.59
CA HIS A 919 -10.29 23.54 3.57
C HIS A 919 -10.79 24.10 2.23
N VAL A 920 -11.28 25.34 2.17
CA VAL A 920 -11.85 25.91 0.93
C VAL A 920 -10.85 26.05 -0.23
N PHE A 921 -9.55 26.06 0.08
CA PHE A 921 -8.47 26.07 -0.91
C PHE A 921 -7.94 24.67 -1.22
N LYS A 922 -8.47 23.60 -0.61
CA LYS A 922 -8.05 22.23 -0.92
C LYS A 922 -8.68 21.75 -2.23
N ARG A 923 -7.91 20.99 -3.01
CA ARG A 923 -8.33 20.37 -4.27
C ARG A 923 -9.63 19.57 -4.09
N PHE A 924 -10.63 19.83 -4.93
CA PHE A 924 -11.96 19.21 -4.94
C PHE A 924 -12.81 19.42 -3.68
N TYR A 925 -12.41 20.29 -2.76
CA TYR A 925 -13.17 20.54 -1.54
C TYR A 925 -14.37 21.45 -1.82
N ARG A 926 -15.52 21.13 -1.21
CA ARG A 926 -16.77 21.89 -1.32
C ARG A 926 -17.50 21.91 0.02
N THR A 927 -18.08 23.05 0.36
CA THR A 927 -18.87 23.24 1.59
C THR A 927 -20.32 22.74 1.41
N GLU A 928 -20.95 22.25 2.49
CA GLU A 928 -22.35 21.81 2.46
C GLU A 928 -23.32 22.95 2.11
N SER A 929 -22.99 24.19 2.47
CA SER A 929 -23.74 25.40 2.11
C SER A 929 -23.80 25.62 0.59
N ALA A 930 -22.78 25.17 -0.17
CA ALA A 930 -22.76 25.21 -1.63
C ALA A 930 -23.65 24.14 -2.30
N ASN A 931 -24.08 23.10 -1.57
CA ASN A 931 -24.92 22.02 -2.14
C ASN A 931 -26.38 22.42 -2.34
N LYS A 932 -26.86 23.53 -1.76
CA LYS A 932 -28.27 23.98 -1.81
C LYS A 932 -28.65 24.82 -3.05
N GLY A 933 -27.87 24.79 -4.14
CA GLY A 933 -28.28 25.40 -5.41
C GLY A 933 -27.16 25.85 -6.36
N PHE A 934 -25.90 25.87 -5.92
CA PHE A 934 -24.80 26.51 -6.64
C PHE A 934 -23.72 25.48 -7.06
N ARG A 935 -23.76 25.04 -8.33
CA ARG A 935 -22.83 24.03 -8.91
C ARG A 935 -21.45 24.62 -9.23
N GLY A 936 -20.38 23.85 -9.06
CA GLY A 936 -18.97 24.25 -9.23
C GLY A 936 -17.99 23.18 -8.75
N PHE A 937 -16.80 23.13 -9.36
CA PHE A 937 -15.82 22.04 -9.22
C PHE A 937 -15.02 21.97 -7.91
N GLY A 938 -15.01 23.03 -7.09
CA GLY A 938 -14.04 23.17 -6.00
C GLY A 938 -12.58 23.31 -6.47
N LEU A 939 -12.39 23.65 -7.75
CA LEU A 939 -11.08 23.86 -8.38
C LEU A 939 -10.68 25.33 -8.45
N GLY A 940 -11.64 26.25 -8.58
CA GLY A 940 -11.34 27.67 -8.79
C GLY A 940 -10.52 28.30 -7.66
N LEU A 941 -10.89 28.06 -6.39
CA LEU A 941 -10.14 28.58 -5.25
C LEU A 941 -8.77 27.89 -5.07
N TYR A 942 -8.68 26.59 -5.35
CA TYR A 942 -7.40 25.86 -5.35
C TYR A 942 -6.46 26.38 -6.45
N LEU A 943 -6.97 26.63 -7.65
CA LEU A 943 -6.19 27.24 -8.73
C LEU A 943 -5.73 28.65 -8.34
N CYS A 944 -6.60 29.44 -7.69
CA CYS A 944 -6.20 30.73 -7.15
C CYS A 944 -5.06 30.60 -6.13
N SER A 945 -5.10 29.62 -5.23
CA SER A 945 -4.00 29.41 -4.27
C SER A 945 -2.69 29.04 -4.95
N GLU A 946 -2.72 28.18 -5.97
CA GLU A 946 -1.51 27.78 -6.68
C GLU A 946 -0.91 28.92 -7.51
N ILE A 947 -1.75 29.70 -8.20
CA ILE A 947 -1.30 30.90 -8.93
C ILE A 947 -0.64 31.89 -7.96
N VAL A 948 -1.29 32.18 -6.84
CA VAL A 948 -0.78 33.13 -5.83
C VAL A 948 0.53 32.62 -5.21
N ASN A 949 0.62 31.34 -4.86
CA ASN A 949 1.84 30.73 -4.31
C ASN A 949 3.01 30.82 -5.29
N ARG A 950 2.79 30.58 -6.60
CA ARG A 950 3.83 30.71 -7.63
C ARG A 950 4.31 32.16 -7.84
N HIS A 951 3.49 33.14 -7.48
CA HIS A 951 3.90 34.54 -7.42
C HIS A 951 4.56 34.92 -6.08
N GLY A 952 4.83 33.95 -5.19
CA GLY A 952 5.40 34.20 -3.86
C GLY A 952 4.42 34.82 -2.85
N GLY A 953 3.12 34.73 -3.13
CA GLY A 953 2.03 35.31 -2.33
C GLY A 953 1.35 34.31 -1.39
N ILE A 954 0.34 34.79 -0.66
CA ILE A 954 -0.51 33.98 0.23
C ILE A 954 -1.98 34.29 -0.07
N ILE A 955 -2.86 33.28 -0.10
CA ILE A 955 -4.31 33.45 -0.23
C ILE A 955 -5.03 32.99 1.05
N GLY A 956 -6.13 33.65 1.41
CA GLY A 956 -6.90 33.34 2.60
C GLY A 956 -8.36 33.78 2.52
N VAL A 957 -9.12 33.41 3.55
CA VAL A 957 -10.52 33.81 3.72
C VAL A 957 -10.81 34.15 5.18
N GLU A 958 -11.55 35.22 5.40
CA GLU A 958 -12.18 35.57 6.66
C GLU A 958 -13.70 35.55 6.44
N SER A 959 -14.43 34.72 7.18
CA SER A 959 -15.87 34.57 6.93
C SER A 959 -16.66 34.36 8.21
N GLU A 960 -17.85 34.94 8.25
CA GLU A 960 -18.83 34.75 9.31
C GLU A 960 -20.17 34.30 8.69
N PRO A 961 -20.75 33.16 9.14
CA PRO A 961 -22.02 32.68 8.62
C PRO A 961 -23.12 33.74 8.69
N MET A 962 -23.87 33.92 7.60
CA MET A 962 -24.96 34.91 7.43
C MET A 962 -24.54 36.39 7.48
N VAL A 963 -23.24 36.68 7.55
CA VAL A 963 -22.68 38.05 7.53
C VAL A 963 -21.95 38.32 6.21
N GLY A 964 -21.23 37.32 5.69
CA GLY A 964 -20.48 37.39 4.43
C GLY A 964 -19.06 36.87 4.55
N SER A 965 -18.30 36.96 3.46
CA SER A 965 -16.88 36.54 3.42
C SER A 965 -15.99 37.62 2.82
N THR A 966 -14.75 37.68 3.30
CA THR A 966 -13.66 38.43 2.68
C THR A 966 -12.61 37.44 2.24
N PHE A 967 -12.49 37.24 0.94
CA PHE A 967 -11.37 36.51 0.35
C PHE A 967 -10.25 37.50 0.07
N TYR A 968 -9.01 37.12 0.38
CA TYR A 968 -7.86 37.99 0.15
C TYR A 968 -6.67 37.20 -0.39
N PHE A 969 -5.83 37.87 -1.16
CA PHE A 969 -4.52 37.33 -1.52
C PHE A 969 -3.45 38.41 -1.50
N SER A 970 -2.23 38.04 -1.14
CA SER A 970 -1.05 38.91 -1.14
C SER A 970 -0.15 38.62 -2.34
N LEU A 971 0.55 39.64 -2.82
CA LEU A 971 1.64 39.53 -3.79
C LEU A 971 2.84 40.37 -3.31
N PRO A 972 4.08 39.93 -3.53
CA PRO A 972 5.28 40.71 -3.21
C PRO A 972 5.38 41.96 -4.08
N LEU A 973 5.75 43.09 -3.48
CA LEU A 973 6.04 44.34 -4.20
C LEU A 973 7.42 44.33 -4.87
N THR A 974 8.30 43.43 -4.43
CA THR A 974 9.66 43.24 -4.95
C THR A 974 9.86 41.79 -5.38
N CYS A 975 9.91 41.57 -6.69
CA CYS A 975 10.52 40.40 -7.33
C CYS A 975 11.63 40.86 -8.27
#